data_AF-A0A821RHN3-F1
#
_entry.id   AF-A0A821RHN3-F1
#
_cell.length_a   1.000
_cell.length_b   1.000
_cell.length_c   1.000
_cell.angle_alpha   90.00
_cell.angle_beta   90.00
_cell.angle_gamma   90.00
#
_symmetry.space_group_name_H-M   'P 1'
#
loop_
_entity.id
_entity.type
_entity.pdbx_description
1 polymer ?
#
loop_
_entity_poly.entity_id
_entity_poly.type
_entity_poly.pdbx_seq_one_letter_code
_entity_poly.pdbx_strand_id
1 'polypeptide(L)'
;MLVESVFLVISLPFVVFGCGITTHIEVSHRAQDLWLHQPVYRQYILQHQDALQGGSPYPDAMYNSFCYNSSLHQVAEDTHWYPFMKIAIEYMRDRYPPPLQPDNVDGQKLLVFLLGVASHQIVDAVWHGNLTGCPNGFIDATAWESFNDNQEMAHSSDDTGGDSVVNYELPVGYIGLINKWFVPINELEEIYARYAVASNSSTEENTTATHVQSCSDVMFRGLVADALLLGFKYSTYSSSNSFLLDQVHDYYYGGLSNMVQLTVRYWDQIIAMYELGTDICTLADNNPYYLNCTIAHNITHQQQQELTSYVQSTLLDYLPYSDNSLSLFSSSDNTEISTGLISNQSYAAFGHATLYGDFNGDGITDLVVSAPDYYVLGCVQGGRVFIIYGQENRSLVPERQISIIEGLANQTLISPKCDGDRFGSALARLDWNNDGFDDLVVSSPSHGFGFRGAVFVFAGGAQGLQPYPYMHIYGMNEHDAIGFKLYTADLDNDTRLDLIITSPYAQPNGYNQPQQGAVWVFLNSDHHILDDELTVTNASFTIWGETAKSKFGYSLEMIPSSCIDNMTYPAAIISAPADDGKLFVYSFEPEPHLILTLSGKQKKDRFGQSFSIDKDRCWLAVGSPTRSTNWYGGVDILLVSDLFHQSSISLQLSDIPVRLSIYGDMIFGRLGTTIQWTPN
;
A
#
# COMPACT_ATOMS: atom_id res chain seq x y z
N MET A 1 32.78 29.29 -9.88
CA MET A 1 31.61 28.55 -9.37
C MET A 1 30.58 28.26 -10.46
N LEU A 2 29.85 29.23 -11.06
CA LEU A 2 28.85 28.92 -12.11
C LEU A 2 29.39 28.27 -13.41
N VAL A 3 30.67 28.46 -13.76
CA VAL A 3 31.28 27.87 -14.98
C VAL A 3 31.86 26.47 -14.74
N GLU A 4 32.24 26.14 -13.50
CA GLU A 4 32.69 24.79 -13.13
C GLU A 4 31.50 23.84 -12.91
N SER A 5 30.34 24.37 -12.50
CA SER A 5 29.09 23.61 -12.40
C SER A 5 28.58 23.15 -13.77
N VAL A 6 28.77 23.93 -14.83
CA VAL A 6 28.30 23.56 -16.19
C VAL A 6 29.19 22.51 -16.85
N PHE A 7 30.50 22.50 -16.57
CA PHE A 7 31.41 21.48 -17.10
C PHE A 7 31.22 20.10 -16.44
N LEU A 8 30.80 20.05 -15.18
CA LEU A 8 30.50 18.81 -14.46
C LEU A 8 29.18 18.15 -14.94
N VAL A 9 28.20 18.95 -15.37
CA VAL A 9 26.91 18.48 -15.91
C VAL A 9 27.07 17.73 -17.25
N ILE A 10 28.12 18.01 -18.03
CA ILE A 10 28.34 17.36 -19.33
C ILE A 10 28.98 15.96 -19.19
N SER A 11 29.64 15.66 -18.08
CA SER A 11 30.17 14.33 -17.75
C SER A 11 29.22 13.44 -16.93
N LEU A 12 28.03 13.94 -16.58
CA LEU A 12 27.08 13.30 -15.68
C LEU A 12 26.11 12.24 -16.24
N PRO A 13 25.95 11.96 -17.56
CA PRO A 13 24.88 11.06 -17.99
C PRO A 13 25.12 9.57 -17.69
N PHE A 14 26.19 9.19 -16.96
CA PHE A 14 26.55 7.79 -16.73
C PHE A 14 26.87 7.35 -15.29
N VAL A 15 26.90 8.24 -14.27
CA VAL A 15 27.62 7.85 -13.03
C VAL A 15 27.01 8.27 -11.69
N VAL A 16 25.71 8.54 -11.60
CA VAL A 16 25.04 8.55 -10.31
C VAL A 16 23.78 7.72 -10.41
N PHE A 17 23.89 6.46 -9.99
CA PHE A 17 22.73 5.68 -9.59
C PHE A 17 22.38 6.17 -8.19
N GLY A 18 21.28 6.91 -8.06
CA GLY A 18 20.71 7.22 -6.76
C GLY A 18 20.21 5.93 -6.14
N CYS A 19 20.72 5.59 -4.96
CA CYS A 19 20.27 4.48 -4.13
C CYS A 19 18.99 4.92 -3.39
N GLY A 20 17.88 5.12 -4.10
CA GLY A 20 16.58 5.43 -3.49
C GLY A 20 16.52 6.69 -2.60
N ILE A 21 17.40 7.68 -2.79
CA ILE A 21 17.57 8.83 -1.87
C ILE A 21 16.24 9.54 -1.61
N THR A 22 15.49 9.85 -2.67
CA THR A 22 14.21 10.55 -2.57
C THR A 22 13.19 9.67 -1.85
N THR A 23 13.16 8.39 -2.18
CA THR A 23 12.25 7.40 -1.61
C THR A 23 12.46 7.27 -0.09
N HIS A 24 13.71 7.15 0.36
CA HIS A 24 14.03 7.10 1.79
C HIS A 24 13.62 8.38 2.53
N ILE A 25 13.88 9.55 1.94
CA ILE A 25 13.50 10.84 2.55
C ILE A 25 11.98 10.98 2.62
N GLU A 26 11.26 10.57 1.57
CA GLU A 26 9.79 10.58 1.53
C GLU A 26 9.21 9.67 2.63
N VAL A 27 9.76 8.46 2.83
CA VAL A 27 9.31 7.57 3.90
C VAL A 27 9.49 8.22 5.28
N SER A 28 10.68 8.77 5.57
CA SER A 28 10.94 9.47 6.82
C SER A 28 10.03 10.70 7.00
N HIS A 29 9.75 11.43 5.93
CA HIS A 29 8.88 12.60 5.93
C HIS A 29 7.41 12.26 6.19
N ARG A 30 6.90 11.14 5.67
CA ARG A 30 5.53 10.70 6.02
C ARG A 30 5.46 10.13 7.44
N ALA A 31 6.52 9.45 7.88
CA ALA A 31 6.55 8.83 9.21
C ALA A 31 6.38 9.87 10.34
N GLN A 32 6.97 11.06 10.20
CA GLN A 32 6.76 12.14 11.19
C GLN A 32 5.29 12.61 11.29
N ASP A 33 4.49 12.48 10.23
CA ASP A 33 3.08 12.89 10.25
C ASP A 33 2.19 11.85 10.94
N LEU A 34 2.60 10.58 10.93
CA LEU A 34 1.95 9.51 11.68
C LEU A 34 2.43 9.40 13.13
N TRP A 35 3.63 9.89 13.47
CA TRP A 35 4.24 9.72 14.80
C TRP A 35 3.74 10.71 15.87
N LEU A 36 2.41 10.77 16.02
CA LEU A 36 1.72 11.77 16.83
C LEU A 36 1.75 11.48 18.34
N HIS A 37 1.98 10.22 18.74
CA HIS A 37 2.02 9.80 20.15
C HIS A 37 3.34 10.12 20.85
N GLN A 38 4.37 10.59 20.12
CA GLN A 38 5.66 11.04 20.66
C GLN A 38 5.89 12.55 20.41
N PRO A 39 5.08 13.45 20.99
CA PRO A 39 5.06 14.86 20.58
C PRO A 39 6.39 15.60 20.78
N VAL A 40 7.17 15.24 21.79
CA VAL A 40 8.48 15.86 22.07
C VAL A 40 9.51 15.50 20.99
N TYR A 41 9.65 14.20 20.69
CA TYR A 41 10.60 13.74 19.68
C TYR A 41 10.17 14.14 18.27
N ARG A 42 8.87 14.13 17.98
CA ARG A 42 8.31 14.69 16.75
C ARG A 42 8.65 16.17 16.60
N GLN A 43 8.59 16.95 17.68
CA GLN A 43 8.99 18.37 17.64
C GLN A 43 10.47 18.54 17.28
N TYR A 44 11.36 17.68 17.79
CA TYR A 44 12.77 17.70 17.38
C TYR A 44 12.95 17.39 15.90
N ILE A 45 12.22 16.40 15.36
CA ILE A 45 12.23 16.11 13.92
C ILE A 45 11.79 17.34 13.10
N LEU A 46 10.69 18.00 13.50
CA LEU A 46 10.18 19.17 12.79
C LEU A 46 11.17 20.36 12.83
N GLN A 47 11.96 20.48 13.90
CA GLN A 47 12.98 21.52 14.05
C GLN A 47 14.26 21.22 13.28
N HIS A 48 14.61 19.94 13.10
CA HIS A 48 15.88 19.48 12.52
C HIS A 48 15.66 18.59 11.29
N GLN A 49 14.85 19.07 10.33
CA GLN A 49 14.64 18.40 9.04
C GLN A 49 15.96 18.20 8.26
N ASP A 50 16.96 19.04 8.51
CA ASP A 50 18.30 18.90 7.95
C ASP A 50 18.99 17.61 8.37
N ALA A 51 18.83 17.24 9.64
CA ALA A 51 19.38 16.01 10.20
C ALA A 51 18.58 14.79 9.73
N LEU A 52 17.23 14.89 9.68
CA LEU A 52 16.39 13.77 9.23
C LEU A 52 16.72 13.43 7.78
N GLN A 53 16.67 14.42 6.87
CA GLN A 53 16.96 14.21 5.45
C GLN A 53 18.40 13.76 5.18
N GLY A 54 19.36 14.16 6.03
CA GLY A 54 20.74 13.69 5.93
C GLY A 54 20.92 12.25 6.39
N GLY A 55 20.14 11.81 7.37
CA GLY A 55 20.17 10.44 7.91
C GLY A 55 19.37 9.44 7.08
N SER A 56 18.25 9.85 6.46
CA SER A 56 17.36 8.94 5.70
C SER A 56 18.04 8.15 4.58
N PRO A 57 18.96 8.71 3.77
CA PRO A 57 19.69 7.94 2.76
C PRO A 57 21.04 7.38 3.29
N TYR A 58 21.34 7.55 4.58
CA TYR A 58 22.58 7.04 5.16
C TYR A 58 22.34 5.60 5.64
N PRO A 59 23.19 4.62 5.26
CA PRO A 59 24.60 4.78 4.93
C PRO A 59 25.01 4.67 3.45
N ASP A 60 24.08 4.71 2.49
CA ASP A 60 24.37 4.49 1.06
C ASP A 60 25.39 5.44 0.44
N ALA A 61 25.66 6.56 1.11
CA ALA A 61 26.79 7.43 0.83
C ALA A 61 28.12 6.67 0.63
N MET A 62 28.30 5.55 1.34
CA MET A 62 29.53 4.76 1.33
C MET A 62 29.58 3.63 0.29
N TYR A 63 28.48 3.35 -0.43
CA TYR A 63 28.48 2.39 -1.55
C TYR A 63 29.03 2.97 -2.84
N ASN A 64 28.92 4.28 -3.03
CA ASN A 64 29.25 4.93 -4.28
C ASN A 64 30.73 4.67 -4.66
N SER A 65 30.99 4.26 -5.91
CA SER A 65 32.35 3.96 -6.36
C SER A 65 33.31 5.16 -6.32
N PHE A 66 32.80 6.39 -6.33
CA PHE A 66 33.59 7.61 -6.10
C PHE A 66 33.95 7.83 -4.63
N CYS A 67 33.26 7.17 -3.69
CA CYS A 67 33.63 7.12 -2.28
C CYS A 67 34.79 6.13 -2.12
N TYR A 68 36.02 6.63 -2.23
CA TYR A 68 37.27 5.88 -1.97
C TYR A 68 37.34 4.51 -2.66
N ASN A 69 36.89 4.42 -3.93
CA ASN A 69 36.94 3.21 -4.74
C ASN A 69 36.26 1.99 -4.06
N SER A 70 35.08 2.22 -3.46
CA SER A 70 34.25 1.22 -2.77
C SER A 70 34.92 0.56 -1.55
N SER A 71 35.99 1.14 -1.00
CA SER A 71 36.67 0.61 0.18
C SER A 71 35.84 0.64 1.47
N LEU A 72 34.75 1.42 1.49
CA LEU A 72 33.84 1.56 2.63
C LEU A 72 32.53 0.78 2.46
N HIS A 73 32.44 -0.11 1.45
CA HIS A 73 31.24 -0.93 1.23
C HIS A 73 30.83 -1.72 2.48
N GLN A 74 31.78 -2.37 3.17
CA GLN A 74 31.46 -3.11 4.41
C GLN A 74 30.96 -2.20 5.54
N VAL A 75 31.46 -0.97 5.62
CA VAL A 75 31.02 0.00 6.63
C VAL A 75 29.56 0.39 6.37
N ALA A 76 29.17 0.53 5.10
CA ALA A 76 27.77 0.70 4.72
C ALA A 76 26.94 -0.53 5.13
N GLU A 77 27.33 -1.72 4.71
CA GLU A 77 26.64 -2.99 5.04
C GLU A 77 26.41 -3.12 6.55
N ASP A 78 27.43 -2.94 7.37
CA ASP A 78 27.35 -3.03 8.84
C ASP A 78 26.40 -1.98 9.43
N THR A 79 26.35 -0.79 8.82
CA THR A 79 25.46 0.30 9.25
C THR A 79 23.97 0.01 8.95
N HIS A 80 23.64 -0.91 8.03
CA HIS A 80 22.25 -1.32 7.78
C HIS A 80 21.65 -2.15 8.92
N TRP A 81 22.49 -2.71 9.79
CA TRP A 81 22.06 -3.71 10.76
C TRP A 81 21.92 -3.16 12.19
N TYR A 82 21.11 -3.85 12.99
CA TYR A 82 20.84 -3.47 14.39
C TYR A 82 22.11 -3.27 15.24
N PRO A 83 23.18 -4.09 15.14
CA PRO A 83 24.37 -3.94 15.98
C PRO A 83 25.00 -2.54 15.92
N PHE A 84 25.02 -1.91 14.74
CA PHE A 84 25.46 -0.52 14.61
C PHE A 84 24.55 0.44 15.38
N MET A 85 23.23 0.32 15.17
CA MET A 85 22.24 1.18 15.83
C MET A 85 22.29 1.06 17.36
N LYS A 86 22.51 -0.15 17.89
CA LYS A 86 22.75 -0.36 19.33
C LYS A 86 23.91 0.47 19.85
N ILE A 87 25.07 0.39 19.21
CA ILE A 87 26.27 1.14 19.60
C ILE A 87 26.06 2.65 19.45
N ALA A 88 25.36 3.09 18.41
CA ALA A 88 25.03 4.49 18.20
C ALA A 88 24.12 5.05 19.32
N ILE A 89 23.13 4.28 19.78
CA ILE A 89 22.26 4.69 20.88
C ILE A 89 23.00 4.64 22.23
N GLU A 90 23.89 3.68 22.45
CA GLU A 90 24.76 3.66 23.63
C GLU A 90 25.70 4.88 23.66
N TYR A 91 26.33 5.21 22.53
CA TYR A 91 27.09 6.45 22.37
C TYR A 91 26.25 7.68 22.72
N MET A 92 25.04 7.75 22.16
CA MET A 92 24.14 8.87 22.39
C MET A 92 23.76 8.99 23.86
N ARG A 93 23.48 7.88 24.56
CA ARG A 93 23.16 7.89 25.99
C ARG A 93 24.34 8.34 26.85
N ASP A 94 25.56 7.96 26.49
CA ASP A 94 26.77 8.39 27.21
C ASP A 94 27.04 9.89 27.03
N ARG A 95 26.88 10.39 25.80
CA ARG A 95 27.23 11.77 25.43
C ARG A 95 26.12 12.77 25.75
N TYR A 96 24.87 12.35 25.52
CA TYR A 96 23.65 13.15 25.63
C TYR A 96 22.57 12.35 26.40
N PRO A 97 22.70 12.23 27.73
CA PRO A 97 21.86 11.34 28.52
C PRO A 97 20.37 11.74 28.51
N PRO A 98 19.44 10.77 28.58
CA PRO A 98 18.01 11.05 28.67
C PRO A 98 17.62 11.63 30.05
N PRO A 99 16.57 12.48 30.14
CA PRO A 99 15.80 13.00 29.01
C PRO A 99 16.59 14.10 28.28
N LEU A 100 16.46 14.10 26.95
CA LEU A 100 17.15 15.07 26.10
C LEU A 100 16.58 16.48 26.34
N GLN A 101 17.43 17.40 26.76
CA GLN A 101 17.02 18.76 27.12
C GLN A 101 16.64 19.58 25.87
N PRO A 102 15.62 20.47 25.95
CA PRO A 102 15.19 21.30 24.81
C PRO A 102 16.26 22.25 24.26
N ASP A 103 17.28 22.59 25.03
CA ASP A 103 18.38 23.47 24.63
C ASP A 103 19.61 22.71 24.08
N ASN A 104 19.64 21.38 24.17
CA ASN A 104 20.71 20.55 23.63
C ASN A 104 20.52 20.28 22.13
N VAL A 105 20.81 21.29 21.31
CA VAL A 105 20.64 21.23 19.84
C VAL A 105 21.49 20.12 19.21
N ASP A 106 22.73 19.92 19.66
CA ASP A 106 23.62 18.91 19.09
C ASP A 106 23.10 17.49 19.35
N GLY A 107 22.63 17.23 20.59
CA GLY A 107 22.00 15.96 20.91
C GLY A 107 20.68 15.72 20.18
N GLN A 108 19.88 16.78 19.95
CA GLN A 108 18.65 16.69 19.14
C GLN A 108 18.96 16.36 17.69
N LYS A 109 19.96 17.04 17.09
CA LYS A 109 20.36 16.76 15.71
C LYS A 109 20.94 15.36 15.55
N LEU A 110 21.77 14.88 16.48
CA LEU A 110 22.27 13.51 16.45
C LEU A 110 21.11 12.51 16.55
N LEU A 111 20.16 12.71 17.46
CA LEU A 111 18.99 11.84 17.58
C LEU A 111 18.20 11.78 16.28
N VAL A 112 17.87 12.95 15.72
CA VAL A 112 17.06 13.05 14.50
C VAL A 112 17.79 12.45 13.30
N PHE A 113 19.11 12.62 13.21
CA PHE A 113 19.93 11.93 12.21
C PHE A 113 19.87 10.41 12.38
N LEU A 114 20.02 9.89 13.60
CA LEU A 114 19.92 8.44 13.87
C LEU A 114 18.51 7.89 13.63
N LEU A 115 17.45 8.68 13.83
CA LEU A 115 16.08 8.31 13.43
C LEU A 115 15.96 8.24 11.89
N GLY A 116 16.64 9.12 11.16
CA GLY A 116 16.78 9.01 9.70
C GLY A 116 17.46 7.70 9.29
N VAL A 117 18.61 7.37 9.90
CA VAL A 117 19.31 6.08 9.67
C VAL A 117 18.40 4.90 10.04
N ALA A 118 17.66 4.99 11.14
CA ALA A 118 16.72 3.95 11.54
C ALA A 118 15.60 3.75 10.52
N SER A 119 15.09 4.83 9.90
CA SER A 119 14.15 4.74 8.79
C SER A 119 14.78 4.04 7.58
N HIS A 120 16.01 4.39 7.23
CA HIS A 120 16.77 3.74 6.17
C HIS A 120 16.86 2.22 6.37
N GLN A 121 17.34 1.79 7.54
CA GLN A 121 17.52 0.37 7.90
C GLN A 121 16.25 -0.46 7.70
N ILE A 122 15.10 0.08 8.08
CA ILE A 122 13.82 -0.62 7.95
C ILE A 122 13.31 -0.62 6.52
N VAL A 123 13.41 0.52 5.82
CA VAL A 123 13.02 0.66 4.41
C VAL A 123 13.79 -0.36 3.57
N ASP A 124 15.11 -0.39 3.71
CA ASP A 124 15.99 -1.26 2.95
C ASP A 124 15.69 -2.75 3.20
N ALA A 125 15.52 -3.12 4.49
CA ALA A 125 15.19 -4.49 4.88
C ALA A 125 13.91 -5.02 4.20
N VAL A 126 12.84 -4.20 4.10
CA VAL A 126 11.58 -4.65 3.48
C VAL A 126 11.54 -4.43 1.96
N TRP A 127 12.25 -3.43 1.44
CA TRP A 127 12.37 -3.19 -0.01
C TRP A 127 13.04 -4.38 -0.71
N HIS A 128 14.11 -4.92 -0.09
CA HIS A 128 14.82 -6.09 -0.57
C HIS A 128 14.17 -7.44 -0.21
N GLY A 129 13.24 -7.48 0.75
CA GLY A 129 12.42 -8.66 1.09
C GLY A 129 13.19 -9.83 1.72
N ASN A 130 14.08 -10.45 0.96
CA ASN A 130 14.90 -11.60 1.35
C ASN A 130 15.66 -11.39 2.67
N LEU A 131 16.02 -10.14 3.00
CA LEU A 131 16.69 -9.79 4.26
C LEU A 131 15.83 -10.08 5.50
N THR A 132 14.51 -10.03 5.36
CA THR A 132 13.53 -10.29 6.42
C THR A 132 12.99 -11.73 6.41
N GLY A 133 13.46 -12.61 5.53
CA GLY A 133 12.91 -13.97 5.40
C GLY A 133 11.52 -14.01 4.74
N CYS A 134 11.06 -12.90 4.17
CA CYS A 134 9.88 -12.83 3.31
C CYS A 134 10.34 -12.75 1.83
N PRO A 135 10.15 -13.79 1.00
CA PRO A 135 10.71 -13.84 -0.36
C PRO A 135 9.93 -12.98 -1.38
N ASN A 136 9.16 -12.01 -0.92
CA ASN A 136 8.29 -11.16 -1.73
C ASN A 136 8.42 -9.69 -1.29
N GLY A 137 9.65 -9.24 -1.00
CA GLY A 137 9.93 -7.80 -0.91
C GLY A 137 9.53 -7.09 -2.20
N PHE A 138 9.53 -5.76 -2.15
CA PHE A 138 9.16 -4.96 -3.31
C PHE A 138 9.95 -5.37 -4.57
N ILE A 139 11.28 -5.53 -4.45
CA ILE A 139 12.16 -5.95 -5.55
C ILE A 139 11.87 -7.38 -6.00
N ASP A 140 11.61 -8.32 -5.09
CA ASP A 140 11.28 -9.69 -5.44
C ASP A 140 10.00 -9.74 -6.28
N ALA A 141 8.98 -8.98 -5.85
CA ALA A 141 7.72 -8.87 -6.56
C ALA A 141 7.90 -8.21 -7.94
N THR A 142 8.72 -7.15 -8.04
CA THR A 142 9.07 -6.52 -9.31
C THR A 142 9.82 -7.48 -10.25
N ALA A 143 10.81 -8.21 -9.74
CA ALA A 143 11.54 -9.21 -10.53
C ALA A 143 10.58 -10.23 -11.12
N TRP A 144 9.66 -10.68 -10.27
CA TRP A 144 8.68 -11.68 -10.60
C TRP A 144 7.64 -11.19 -11.63
N GLU A 145 7.21 -9.94 -11.52
CA GLU A 145 6.14 -9.33 -12.32
C GLU A 145 6.62 -8.65 -13.62
N SER A 146 7.71 -7.89 -13.55
CA SER A 146 8.16 -7.01 -14.63
C SER A 146 9.37 -7.56 -15.40
N PHE A 147 10.17 -8.45 -14.79
CA PHE A 147 11.49 -8.84 -15.32
C PHE A 147 11.73 -10.35 -15.47
N ASN A 148 10.67 -11.18 -15.51
CA ASN A 148 10.78 -12.63 -15.69
C ASN A 148 11.72 -13.30 -14.66
N ASP A 149 11.57 -12.93 -13.39
CA ASP A 149 12.38 -13.39 -12.25
C ASP A 149 13.85 -12.92 -12.30
N ASN A 150 14.19 -11.93 -13.13
CA ASN A 150 15.52 -11.32 -13.13
C ASN A 150 15.66 -10.27 -12.01
N GLN A 151 16.17 -10.73 -10.88
CA GLN A 151 16.41 -9.94 -9.66
C GLN A 151 17.37 -8.76 -9.89
N GLU A 152 18.43 -8.94 -10.67
CA GLU A 152 19.42 -7.87 -10.92
C GLU A 152 18.80 -6.71 -11.70
N MET A 153 17.96 -7.02 -12.70
CA MET A 153 17.23 -6.00 -13.44
C MET A 153 16.17 -5.30 -12.59
N ALA A 154 15.46 -6.04 -11.74
CA ALA A 154 14.46 -5.47 -10.83
C ALA A 154 15.09 -4.53 -9.81
N HIS A 155 16.14 -4.98 -9.13
CA HIS A 155 16.90 -4.20 -8.17
C HIS A 155 17.44 -2.91 -8.79
N SER A 156 18.13 -3.00 -9.93
CA SER A 156 18.62 -1.81 -10.64
C SER A 156 17.49 -0.89 -11.12
N SER A 157 16.31 -1.45 -11.44
CA SER A 157 15.16 -0.67 -11.87
C SER A 157 14.44 0.02 -10.72
N ASP A 158 14.31 -0.63 -9.57
CA ASP A 158 13.50 -0.14 -8.45
C ASP A 158 14.24 0.92 -7.64
N ASP A 159 15.55 0.78 -7.42
CA ASP A 159 16.30 1.76 -6.61
C ASP A 159 16.33 3.15 -7.26
N THR A 160 16.54 3.20 -8.57
CA THR A 160 16.55 4.46 -9.33
C THR A 160 15.16 4.82 -9.87
N GLY A 161 14.34 3.81 -10.17
CA GLY A 161 12.98 4.00 -10.65
C GLY A 161 12.05 4.51 -9.56
N GLY A 162 12.19 4.03 -8.32
CA GLY A 162 11.45 4.49 -7.15
C GLY A 162 11.58 5.99 -6.98
N ASP A 163 12.81 6.50 -6.98
CA ASP A 163 13.07 7.94 -6.96
C ASP A 163 12.45 8.68 -8.15
N SER A 164 12.52 8.09 -9.34
CA SER A 164 11.93 8.69 -10.55
C SER A 164 10.40 8.80 -10.45
N VAL A 165 9.73 7.77 -9.95
CA VAL A 165 8.27 7.70 -9.81
C VAL A 165 7.80 8.56 -8.64
N VAL A 166 8.45 8.45 -7.47
CA VAL A 166 8.16 9.26 -6.28
C VAL A 166 8.27 10.75 -6.59
N ASN A 167 9.36 11.19 -7.22
CA ASN A 167 9.50 12.61 -7.58
C ASN A 167 8.46 13.08 -8.61
N TYR A 168 7.98 12.18 -9.49
CA TYR A 168 7.01 12.54 -10.52
C TYR A 168 5.59 12.59 -9.98
N GLU A 169 5.22 11.63 -9.14
CA GLU A 169 3.86 11.46 -8.63
C GLU A 169 3.59 12.27 -7.35
N LEU A 170 4.63 12.65 -6.60
CA LEU A 170 4.48 13.26 -5.27
C LEU A 170 5.08 14.68 -5.18
N PRO A 171 4.52 15.57 -4.35
CA PRO A 171 5.00 16.93 -4.18
C PRO A 171 6.24 17.00 -3.26
N VAL A 172 7.38 16.46 -3.72
CA VAL A 172 8.63 16.35 -2.95
C VAL A 172 9.48 17.64 -2.89
N GLY A 173 8.88 18.80 -3.13
CA GLY A 173 9.59 20.10 -3.18
C GLY A 173 10.23 20.53 -1.86
N TYR A 174 9.93 19.84 -0.76
CA TYR A 174 10.52 20.08 0.56
C TYR A 174 11.90 19.44 0.74
N ILE A 175 12.32 18.53 -0.16
CA ILE A 175 13.65 17.89 -0.13
C ILE A 175 14.72 18.95 -0.46
N GLY A 176 15.67 19.15 0.44
CA GLY A 176 16.61 20.26 0.39
C GLY A 176 17.72 20.12 -0.65
N LEU A 177 17.51 20.61 -1.88
CA LEU A 177 18.48 20.49 -2.98
C LEU A 177 19.75 21.37 -2.87
N ILE A 178 19.77 22.39 -2.01
CA ILE A 178 20.89 23.35 -1.90
C ILE A 178 21.09 23.76 -0.43
N ASN A 179 22.05 23.12 0.26
CA ASN A 179 22.59 23.47 1.60
C ASN A 179 21.73 23.14 2.85
N LYS A 180 20.90 22.10 2.83
CA LYS A 180 20.05 21.76 3.99
C LYS A 180 20.38 20.44 4.69
N TRP A 181 21.43 19.70 4.34
CA TRP A 181 21.70 18.42 5.01
C TRP A 181 22.69 18.59 6.16
N PHE A 182 22.38 17.92 7.27
CA PHE A 182 23.28 17.77 8.40
C PHE A 182 23.71 16.30 8.53
N VAL A 183 25.01 16.08 8.67
CA VAL A 183 25.61 14.77 8.97
C VAL A 183 26.55 14.96 10.18
N PRO A 184 26.40 14.20 11.28
CA PRO A 184 27.20 14.36 12.49
C PRO A 184 28.57 13.69 12.34
N ILE A 185 29.47 14.35 11.58
CA ILE A 185 30.74 13.77 11.12
C ILE A 185 31.62 13.25 12.26
N ASN A 186 31.79 14.03 13.34
CA ASN A 186 32.70 13.68 14.44
C ASN A 186 32.09 12.57 15.30
N GLU A 187 30.79 12.64 15.55
CA GLU A 187 30.07 11.62 16.31
C GLU A 187 30.06 10.28 15.57
N LEU A 188 29.90 10.29 14.24
CA LEU A 188 29.96 9.06 13.43
C LEU A 188 31.35 8.42 13.46
N GLU A 189 32.43 9.19 13.39
CA GLU A 189 33.80 8.67 13.56
C GLU A 189 33.95 7.96 14.92
N GLU A 190 33.47 8.57 16.00
CA GLU A 190 33.51 7.95 17.33
C GLU A 190 32.61 6.72 17.45
N ILE A 191 31.42 6.72 16.83
CA ILE A 191 30.50 5.57 16.79
C ILE A 191 31.14 4.40 16.03
N TYR A 192 31.73 4.64 14.85
CA TYR A 192 32.42 3.61 14.08
C TYR A 192 33.62 3.03 14.85
N ALA A 193 34.40 3.87 15.54
CA ALA A 193 35.49 3.40 16.38
C ALA A 193 35.00 2.50 17.53
N ARG A 194 33.87 2.84 18.17
CA ARG A 194 33.25 1.98 19.21
C ARG A 194 32.73 0.68 18.62
N TYR A 195 32.07 0.75 17.47
CA TYR A 195 31.53 -0.41 16.80
C TYR A 195 32.64 -1.38 16.37
N ALA A 196 33.74 -0.88 15.80
CA ALA A 196 34.91 -1.66 15.42
C ALA A 196 35.47 -2.51 16.57
N VAL A 197 35.53 -1.94 17.78
CA VAL A 197 35.95 -2.66 19.00
C VAL A 197 34.93 -3.73 19.38
N ALA A 198 33.63 -3.44 19.29
CA ALA A 198 32.57 -4.37 19.65
C ALA A 198 32.42 -5.54 18.65
N SER A 199 32.62 -5.28 17.36
CA SER A 199 32.49 -6.26 16.27
C SER A 199 33.80 -6.97 15.92
N ASN A 200 34.93 -6.58 16.53
CA ASN A 200 36.29 -6.99 16.15
C ASN A 200 36.60 -6.73 14.66
N SER A 201 36.15 -5.59 14.14
CA SER A 201 36.28 -5.27 12.72
C SER A 201 37.31 -4.18 12.44
N SER A 202 38.28 -4.48 11.59
CA SER A 202 39.43 -3.61 11.28
C SER A 202 39.14 -2.58 10.17
N THR A 203 38.07 -2.76 9.40
CA THR A 203 37.60 -1.82 8.36
C THR A 203 36.98 -0.57 9.00
N GLU A 204 36.16 -0.76 10.01
CA GLU A 204 35.44 0.29 10.74
C GLU A 204 36.40 1.09 11.63
N GLU A 205 37.47 0.45 12.14
CA GLU A 205 38.55 1.12 12.90
C GLU A 205 39.24 2.24 12.10
N ASN A 206 39.25 2.14 10.77
CA ASN A 206 39.89 3.11 9.87
C ASN A 206 38.92 4.11 9.24
N THR A 207 37.63 4.09 9.63
CA THR A 207 36.64 5.06 9.13
C THR A 207 36.82 6.38 9.86
N THR A 208 37.14 7.45 9.12
CA THR A 208 37.51 8.76 9.69
C THR A 208 36.45 9.81 9.38
N ALA A 209 36.49 10.94 10.09
CA ALA A 209 35.66 12.11 9.78
C ALA A 209 35.74 12.53 8.30
N THR A 210 36.93 12.45 7.69
CA THR A 210 37.12 12.81 6.27
C THR A 210 36.45 11.83 5.32
N HIS A 211 36.45 10.54 5.66
CA HIS A 211 35.74 9.50 4.92
C HIS A 211 34.23 9.80 4.91
N VAL A 212 33.63 9.97 6.10
CA VAL A 212 32.19 10.26 6.27
C VAL A 212 31.79 11.52 5.50
N GLN A 213 32.56 12.60 5.64
CA GLN A 213 32.26 13.88 4.99
C GLN A 213 32.31 13.77 3.46
N SER A 214 33.40 13.22 2.91
CA SER A 214 33.60 13.19 1.45
C SER A 214 32.57 12.32 0.74
N CYS A 215 32.18 11.20 1.36
CA CYS A 215 31.19 10.28 0.80
C CYS A 215 29.77 10.85 0.89
N SER A 216 29.42 11.48 2.01
CA SER A 216 28.15 12.21 2.16
C SER A 216 28.01 13.34 1.13
N ASP A 217 29.10 14.07 0.86
CA ASP A 217 29.12 15.13 -0.17
C ASP A 217 28.88 14.58 -1.58
N VAL A 218 29.35 13.37 -1.90
CA VAL A 218 29.09 12.71 -3.19
C VAL A 218 27.62 12.32 -3.31
N MET A 219 27.03 11.73 -2.26
CA MET A 219 25.61 11.39 -2.22
C MET A 219 24.72 12.62 -2.43
N PHE A 220 25.00 13.73 -1.74
CA PHE A 220 24.26 14.98 -1.90
C PHE A 220 24.31 15.52 -3.34
N ARG A 221 25.47 15.45 -4.00
CA ARG A 221 25.59 15.82 -5.42
C ARG A 221 24.79 14.87 -6.32
N GLY A 222 24.68 13.60 -5.94
CA GLY A 222 23.86 12.60 -6.62
C GLY A 222 22.38 12.97 -6.65
N LEU A 223 21.83 13.34 -5.49
CA LEU A 223 20.44 13.82 -5.38
C LEU A 223 20.15 15.00 -6.32
N VAL A 224 21.05 15.99 -6.37
CA VAL A 224 20.89 17.16 -7.24
C VAL A 224 20.90 16.75 -8.72
N ALA A 225 21.74 15.78 -9.09
CA ALA A 225 21.78 15.25 -10.44
C ALA A 225 20.49 14.49 -10.79
N ASP A 226 19.98 13.67 -9.86
CA ASP A 226 18.72 12.96 -10.04
C ASP A 226 17.59 13.95 -10.27
N ALA A 227 17.40 14.93 -9.36
CA ALA A 227 16.34 15.96 -9.46
C ALA A 227 16.31 16.70 -10.81
N LEU A 228 17.46 16.88 -11.48
CA LEU A 228 17.55 17.54 -12.79
C LEU A 228 17.25 16.60 -13.98
N LEU A 229 17.37 15.28 -13.80
CA LEU A 229 17.27 14.27 -14.87
C LEU A 229 15.99 13.42 -14.83
N LEU A 230 15.16 13.57 -13.78
CA LEU A 230 13.95 12.76 -13.53
C LEU A 230 13.00 12.64 -14.74
N GLY A 231 12.72 13.75 -15.42
CA GLY A 231 11.78 13.75 -16.56
C GLY A 231 12.19 12.83 -17.70
N PHE A 232 13.50 12.62 -17.90
CA PHE A 232 14.01 11.66 -18.89
C PHE A 232 13.95 10.21 -18.38
N LYS A 233 14.22 10.01 -17.08
CA LYS A 233 14.22 8.68 -16.43
C LYS A 233 12.81 8.10 -16.26
N TYR A 234 11.82 8.92 -15.91
CA TYR A 234 10.45 8.46 -15.67
C TYR A 234 9.87 7.69 -16.86
N SER A 235 10.02 8.18 -18.09
CA SER A 235 9.55 7.48 -19.30
C SER A 235 10.23 6.13 -19.55
N THR A 236 11.46 5.96 -19.06
CA THR A 236 12.22 4.71 -19.18
C THR A 236 11.69 3.67 -18.19
N TYR A 237 11.48 4.05 -16.94
CA TYR A 237 10.97 3.14 -15.91
C TYR A 237 9.48 2.84 -16.09
N SER A 238 8.68 3.83 -16.48
CA SER A 238 7.24 3.66 -16.72
C SER A 238 6.93 2.66 -17.84
N SER A 239 7.85 2.51 -18.80
CA SER A 239 7.68 1.59 -19.93
C SER A 239 8.23 0.19 -19.69
N SER A 240 9.19 0.06 -18.78
CA SER A 240 9.89 -1.21 -18.50
C SER A 240 9.43 -1.90 -17.22
N ASN A 241 8.92 -1.15 -16.25
CA ASN A 241 8.54 -1.63 -14.93
C ASN A 241 7.13 -1.16 -14.53
N SER A 242 6.12 -1.91 -14.94
CA SER A 242 4.72 -1.62 -14.62
C SER A 242 4.39 -1.87 -13.15
N PHE A 243 5.05 -2.85 -12.52
CA PHE A 243 4.81 -3.15 -11.11
C PHE A 243 5.18 -1.96 -10.22
N LEU A 244 6.36 -1.39 -10.41
CA LEU A 244 6.80 -0.19 -9.68
C LEU A 244 5.77 0.93 -9.77
N LEU A 245 5.32 1.25 -10.98
CA LEU A 245 4.26 2.24 -11.18
C LEU A 245 3.00 1.89 -10.38
N ASP A 246 2.53 0.65 -10.47
CA ASP A 246 1.26 0.23 -9.90
C ASP A 246 1.26 0.10 -8.38
N GLN A 247 2.42 -0.18 -7.80
CA GLN A 247 2.51 -0.71 -6.45
C GLN A 247 3.43 0.10 -5.55
N VAL A 248 4.20 1.08 -6.05
CA VAL A 248 5.14 1.86 -5.20
C VAL A 248 4.48 2.46 -3.95
N HIS A 249 3.23 2.93 -4.05
CA HIS A 249 2.51 3.49 -2.89
C HIS A 249 1.92 2.39 -2.01
N ASP A 250 1.17 1.49 -2.63
CA ASP A 250 0.20 0.63 -1.93
C ASP A 250 0.63 -0.84 -1.85
N TYR A 251 1.83 -1.19 -2.31
CA TYR A 251 2.30 -2.56 -2.14
C TYR A 251 2.34 -2.89 -0.65
N TYR A 252 1.72 -4.00 -0.30
CA TYR A 252 1.50 -4.32 1.10
C TYR A 252 2.81 -4.59 1.86
N TYR A 253 3.89 -5.01 1.17
CA TYR A 253 5.17 -5.33 1.79
C TYR A 253 6.33 -4.65 1.07
N GLY A 254 6.73 -3.46 1.56
CA GLY A 254 7.73 -2.63 0.91
C GLY A 254 7.18 -1.53 -0.01
N GLY A 255 5.85 -1.37 -0.10
CA GLY A 255 5.28 -0.11 -0.62
C GLY A 255 5.44 1.03 0.38
N LEU A 256 5.37 2.28 -0.07
CA LEU A 256 5.58 3.47 0.76
C LEU A 256 4.73 3.43 2.04
N SER A 257 3.43 3.13 1.95
CA SER A 257 2.53 3.11 3.12
C SER A 257 2.97 2.10 4.18
N ASN A 258 3.46 0.92 3.76
CA ASN A 258 3.99 -0.10 4.65
C ASN A 258 5.30 0.36 5.31
N MET A 259 6.25 0.84 4.51
CA MET A 259 7.56 1.29 4.98
C MET A 259 7.48 2.45 5.98
N VAL A 260 6.54 3.37 5.76
CA VAL A 260 6.26 4.50 6.65
C VAL A 260 5.79 4.01 8.02
N GLN A 261 4.83 3.10 8.06
CA GLN A 261 4.28 2.61 9.33
C GLN A 261 5.28 1.73 10.10
N LEU A 262 6.10 0.94 9.38
CA LEU A 262 7.22 0.21 9.98
C LEU A 262 8.27 1.16 10.55
N THR A 263 8.57 2.26 9.86
CA THR A 263 9.47 3.32 10.35
C THR A 263 8.96 3.90 11.67
N VAL A 264 7.67 4.25 11.77
CA VAL A 264 7.06 4.76 13.02
C VAL A 264 7.21 3.76 14.17
N ARG A 265 6.91 2.48 13.91
CA ARG A 265 7.09 1.41 14.91
C ARG A 265 8.55 1.31 15.36
N TYR A 266 9.49 1.35 14.43
CA TYR A 266 10.92 1.22 14.74
C TYR A 266 11.45 2.44 15.50
N TRP A 267 11.00 3.65 15.15
CA TRP A 267 11.31 4.86 15.94
C TRP A 267 10.88 4.74 17.40
N ASP A 268 9.72 4.15 17.70
CA ASP A 268 9.33 3.88 19.09
C ASP A 268 10.33 2.94 19.80
N GLN A 269 10.85 1.93 19.11
CA GLN A 269 11.88 1.05 19.65
C GLN A 269 13.19 1.79 19.91
N ILE A 270 13.62 2.64 18.97
CA ILE A 270 14.84 3.46 19.10
C ILE A 270 14.72 4.45 20.27
N ILE A 271 13.56 5.08 20.43
CA ILE A 271 13.30 5.96 21.58
C ILE A 271 13.30 5.17 22.89
N ALA A 272 12.69 3.99 22.92
CA ALA A 272 12.74 3.13 24.10
C ALA A 272 14.17 2.72 24.47
N MET A 273 15.00 2.38 23.48
CA MET A 273 16.44 2.14 23.69
C MET A 273 17.14 3.37 24.25
N TYR A 274 16.86 4.55 23.71
CA TYR A 274 17.47 5.80 24.15
C TYR A 274 17.04 6.19 25.57
N GLU A 275 15.79 6.00 25.97
CA GLU A 275 15.29 6.37 27.29
C GLU A 275 15.62 5.32 28.36
N LEU A 276 15.32 4.05 28.07
CA LEU A 276 15.33 2.97 29.05
C LEU A 276 16.59 2.11 29.01
N GLY A 277 17.39 2.22 27.95
CA GLY A 277 18.61 1.44 27.72
C GLY A 277 18.41 0.37 26.65
N THR A 278 19.50 -0.11 26.06
CA THR A 278 19.48 -1.07 24.94
C THR A 278 19.15 -2.49 25.37
N ASP A 279 19.34 -2.83 26.65
CA ASP A 279 19.13 -4.19 27.19
C ASP A 279 17.65 -4.60 27.34
N ILE A 280 16.70 -3.66 27.16
CA ILE A 280 15.26 -3.97 27.22
C ILE A 280 14.73 -4.64 25.94
N CYS A 281 15.57 -4.73 24.92
CA CYS A 281 15.20 -5.19 23.59
C CYS A 281 15.72 -6.60 23.30
N THR A 282 14.86 -7.37 22.65
CA THR A 282 15.15 -8.70 22.14
C THR A 282 15.37 -8.62 20.63
N LEU A 283 16.21 -9.52 20.13
CA LEU A 283 16.69 -9.51 18.75
C LEU A 283 16.63 -10.93 18.20
N ALA A 284 16.02 -11.07 17.02
CA ALA A 284 16.25 -12.21 16.15
C ALA A 284 17.19 -11.76 15.01
N ASP A 285 18.26 -12.52 14.78
CA ASP A 285 19.11 -12.45 13.59
C ASP A 285 19.73 -11.09 13.22
N ASN A 286 19.93 -10.19 14.20
CA ASN A 286 20.50 -8.84 14.01
C ASN A 286 19.76 -7.94 13.01
N ASN A 287 18.59 -8.35 12.51
CA ASN A 287 17.80 -7.60 11.56
C ASN A 287 16.95 -6.53 12.28
N PRO A 288 16.99 -5.26 11.86
CA PRO A 288 16.19 -4.18 12.45
C PRO A 288 14.68 -4.48 12.46
N TYR A 289 14.17 -5.22 11.48
CA TYR A 289 12.77 -5.64 11.37
C TYR A 289 12.28 -6.46 12.58
N TYR A 290 13.16 -7.27 13.17
CA TYR A 290 12.83 -8.13 14.31
C TYR A 290 13.09 -7.50 15.68
N LEU A 291 13.46 -6.21 15.72
CA LEU A 291 13.68 -5.51 16.98
C LEU A 291 12.37 -5.40 17.78
N ASN A 292 12.38 -5.93 18.99
CA ASN A 292 11.24 -5.83 19.89
C ASN A 292 11.70 -5.52 21.33
N CYS A 293 11.39 -4.33 21.80
CA CYS A 293 11.65 -3.85 23.15
C CYS A 293 10.44 -4.09 24.05
N THR A 294 10.71 -4.42 25.31
CA THR A 294 9.65 -4.64 26.30
C THR A 294 9.03 -3.31 26.71
N ILE A 295 8.16 -2.76 25.86
CA ILE A 295 7.46 -1.50 26.09
C ILE A 295 6.04 -1.84 26.56
N ALA A 296 5.70 -1.48 27.80
CA ALA A 296 4.32 -1.52 28.25
C ALA A 296 3.56 -0.36 27.60
N HIS A 297 3.06 -0.55 26.37
CA HIS A 297 2.14 0.41 25.75
C HIS A 297 0.75 0.29 26.41
N ASN A 298 0.62 0.72 27.67
CA ASN A 298 -0.69 0.95 28.28
C ASN A 298 -1.23 2.30 27.80
N ILE A 299 -1.57 2.38 26.52
CA ILE A 299 -2.33 3.52 26.00
C ILE A 299 -3.79 3.25 26.34
N THR A 300 -4.32 4.00 27.29
CA THR A 300 -5.73 3.93 27.65
C THR A 300 -6.59 4.53 26.52
N HIS A 301 -7.84 4.05 26.34
CA HIS A 301 -8.80 4.65 25.40
C HIS A 301 -8.92 6.18 25.55
N GLN A 302 -8.72 6.70 26.77
CA GLN A 302 -8.73 8.12 27.08
C GLN A 302 -7.53 8.88 26.45
N GLN A 303 -6.33 8.30 26.47
CA GLN A 303 -5.16 8.87 25.80
C GLN A 303 -5.30 8.86 24.28
N GLN A 304 -5.98 7.85 23.71
CA GLN A 304 -6.33 7.79 22.29
C GLN A 304 -7.32 8.90 21.90
N GLN A 305 -8.29 9.22 22.77
CA GLN A 305 -9.21 10.35 22.60
C GLN A 305 -8.53 11.71 22.77
N GLU A 306 -7.57 11.84 23.69
CA GLU A 306 -6.76 13.07 23.85
C GLU A 306 -5.86 13.32 22.64
N LEU A 307 -5.25 12.27 22.07
CA LEU A 307 -4.50 12.35 20.81
C LEU A 307 -5.40 12.78 19.65
N THR A 308 -6.62 12.26 19.58
CA THR A 308 -7.64 12.62 18.59
C THR A 308 -8.04 14.09 18.70
N SER A 309 -8.14 14.60 19.93
CA SER A 309 -8.46 16.01 20.21
C SER A 309 -7.31 16.95 19.85
N TYR A 310 -6.06 16.56 20.14
CA TYR A 310 -4.85 17.28 19.72
C TYR A 310 -4.71 17.31 18.19
N VAL A 311 -5.03 16.21 17.52
CA VAL A 311 -5.08 16.14 16.06
C VAL A 311 -6.11 17.13 15.49
N GLN A 312 -7.34 17.13 16.02
CA GLN A 312 -8.39 18.06 15.59
C GLN A 312 -7.99 19.54 15.73
N SER A 313 -7.25 19.91 16.79
CA SER A 313 -6.86 21.31 17.01
C SER A 313 -5.65 21.77 16.19
N THR A 314 -4.84 20.85 15.66
CA THR A 314 -3.51 21.17 15.11
C THR A 314 -3.36 20.82 13.62
N LEU A 315 -4.18 19.91 13.08
CA LEU A 315 -4.05 19.40 11.70
C LEU A 315 -4.95 20.06 10.66
N LEU A 316 -5.98 20.83 11.04
CA LEU A 316 -6.86 21.49 10.05
C LEU A 316 -6.12 22.52 9.17
N ASP A 317 -5.01 23.09 9.65
CA ASP A 317 -4.17 24.02 8.89
C ASP A 317 -3.09 23.33 8.05
N TYR A 318 -2.89 22.01 8.22
CA TYR A 318 -1.71 21.25 7.74
C TYR A 318 -2.04 20.03 6.87
N LEU A 319 -3.29 19.85 6.43
CA LEU A 319 -3.68 18.76 5.52
C LEU A 319 -3.84 19.25 4.06
N PRO A 320 -2.76 19.66 3.36
CA PRO A 320 -2.84 19.80 1.92
C PRO A 320 -2.70 18.40 1.28
N TYR A 321 -3.72 17.96 0.55
CA TYR A 321 -3.58 16.98 -0.53
C TYR A 321 -2.89 15.64 -0.17
N SER A 322 -3.47 14.87 0.76
CA SER A 322 -3.09 13.45 0.96
C SER A 322 -4.29 12.53 0.71
N ASP A 323 -4.07 11.23 0.56
CA ASP A 323 -5.11 10.18 0.39
C ASP A 323 -5.94 9.99 1.68
N ASN A 324 -6.54 11.07 2.16
CA ASN A 324 -7.28 11.17 3.39
C ASN A 324 -8.63 11.86 3.22
N SER A 325 -9.11 12.08 1.99
CA SER A 325 -10.35 12.82 1.72
C SER A 325 -11.30 12.09 0.77
N LEU A 326 -12.60 12.22 1.04
CA LEU A 326 -13.70 11.71 0.22
C LEU A 326 -14.66 12.88 -0.07
N SER A 327 -14.97 13.11 -1.34
CA SER A 327 -15.94 14.15 -1.75
C SER A 327 -17.31 13.52 -2.03
N LEU A 328 -18.36 14.08 -1.45
CA LEU A 328 -19.75 13.66 -1.65
C LEU A 328 -20.48 14.70 -2.50
N PHE A 329 -21.14 14.26 -3.57
CA PHE A 329 -21.90 15.10 -4.48
C PHE A 329 -23.40 14.99 -4.19
N SER A 330 -24.15 16.07 -4.44
CA SER A 330 -25.61 16.06 -4.30
C SER A 330 -26.26 15.24 -5.41
N SER A 331 -27.26 14.43 -5.09
CA SER A 331 -28.04 13.68 -6.09
C SER A 331 -28.83 14.59 -7.04
N SER A 332 -29.07 15.85 -6.68
CA SER A 332 -29.76 16.82 -7.53
C SER A 332 -28.82 17.54 -8.51
N ASP A 333 -27.51 17.53 -8.24
CA ASP A 333 -26.48 18.16 -9.05
C ASP A 333 -25.13 17.47 -8.83
N ASN A 334 -24.77 16.56 -9.74
CA ASN A 334 -23.50 15.83 -9.72
C ASN A 334 -22.28 16.73 -10.00
N THR A 335 -22.45 18.05 -10.12
CA THR A 335 -21.36 19.00 -10.39
C THR A 335 -20.93 19.83 -9.19
N GLU A 336 -21.74 19.89 -8.11
CA GLU A 336 -21.38 20.57 -6.87
C GLU A 336 -21.06 19.58 -5.74
N ILE A 337 -19.88 19.72 -5.14
CA ILE A 337 -19.51 19.00 -3.92
C ILE A 337 -20.44 19.49 -2.80
N SER A 338 -21.30 18.61 -2.32
CA SER A 338 -22.18 18.87 -1.17
C SER A 338 -21.36 18.96 0.11
N THR A 339 -20.47 17.98 0.34
CA THR A 339 -19.61 17.90 1.55
C THR A 339 -18.32 17.12 1.27
N GLY A 340 -17.23 17.46 1.96
CA GLY A 340 -16.02 16.65 2.03
C GLY A 340 -15.91 15.93 3.38
N LEU A 341 -15.50 14.67 3.37
CA LEU A 341 -15.08 13.91 4.55
C LEU A 341 -13.56 13.80 4.53
N ILE A 342 -12.93 13.94 5.69
CA ILE A 342 -11.49 13.70 5.85
C ILE A 342 -11.21 12.76 7.02
N SER A 343 -10.17 11.95 6.88
CA SER A 343 -9.52 11.23 7.98
C SER A 343 -8.58 12.15 8.73
N ASN A 344 -8.49 11.96 10.04
CA ASN A 344 -7.57 12.69 10.92
C ASN A 344 -6.11 12.23 10.79
N GLN A 345 -5.85 11.14 10.05
CA GLN A 345 -4.53 10.69 9.65
C GLN A 345 -4.33 10.84 8.15
N SER A 346 -3.24 11.51 7.77
CA SER A 346 -2.72 11.52 6.40
C SER A 346 -2.32 10.10 5.98
N TYR A 347 -2.37 9.80 4.68
CA TYR A 347 -1.93 8.53 4.10
C TYR A 347 -2.68 7.27 4.60
N ALA A 348 -3.86 7.45 5.21
CA ALA A 348 -4.66 6.34 5.69
C ALA A 348 -5.39 5.55 4.58
N ALA A 349 -5.25 5.97 3.31
CA ALA A 349 -6.05 5.53 2.17
C ALA A 349 -7.55 5.66 2.47
N PHE A 350 -7.98 6.79 3.04
CA PHE A 350 -9.36 7.00 3.43
C PHE A 350 -10.26 7.06 2.19
N GLY A 351 -11.34 6.28 2.17
CA GLY A 351 -12.21 6.14 1.02
C GLY A 351 -11.75 5.07 0.03
N HIS A 352 -10.78 4.22 0.39
CA HIS A 352 -10.29 3.13 -0.47
C HIS A 352 -11.42 2.20 -0.94
N ALA A 353 -12.32 1.85 -0.03
CA ALA A 353 -13.59 1.20 -0.36
C ALA A 353 -14.75 1.93 0.33
N THR A 354 -15.89 1.96 -0.35
CA THR A 354 -17.15 2.47 0.19
C THR A 354 -18.27 1.49 -0.10
N LEU A 355 -19.24 1.41 0.81
CA LEU A 355 -20.37 0.49 0.73
C LEU A 355 -21.58 1.13 1.40
N TYR A 356 -22.77 0.79 0.91
CA TYR A 356 -24.05 1.23 1.48
C TYR A 356 -24.93 0.03 1.83
N GLY A 357 -25.70 0.13 2.90
CA GLY A 357 -26.57 -0.94 3.43
C GLY A 357 -27.50 -0.42 4.50
N ASP A 358 -28.41 -1.25 5.01
CA ASP A 358 -29.24 -0.96 6.19
C ASP A 358 -28.84 -1.94 7.30
N PHE A 359 -27.75 -1.64 8.00
CA PHE A 359 -27.16 -2.55 8.97
C PHE A 359 -27.88 -2.49 10.33
N ASN A 360 -28.70 -1.46 10.54
CA ASN A 360 -29.48 -1.28 11.76
C ASN A 360 -30.99 -1.62 11.58
N GLY A 361 -31.43 -1.87 10.35
CA GLY A 361 -32.79 -2.26 9.97
C GLY A 361 -33.84 -1.16 10.16
N ASP A 362 -33.44 0.10 10.15
CA ASP A 362 -34.36 1.24 10.32
C ASP A 362 -35.01 1.71 9.01
N GLY A 363 -34.64 1.09 7.89
CA GLY A 363 -35.13 1.41 6.54
C GLY A 363 -34.40 2.59 5.89
N ILE A 364 -33.32 3.10 6.51
CA ILE A 364 -32.52 4.21 6.02
C ILE A 364 -31.13 3.70 5.67
N THR A 365 -30.62 4.11 4.52
CA THR A 365 -29.30 3.67 4.07
C THR A 365 -28.18 4.27 4.92
N ASP A 366 -27.33 3.39 5.42
CA ASP A 366 -26.08 3.65 6.11
C ASP A 366 -24.90 3.73 5.13
N LEU A 367 -23.83 4.42 5.55
CA LEU A 367 -22.59 4.53 4.80
C LEU A 367 -21.43 3.88 5.55
N VAL A 368 -20.67 3.06 4.84
CA VAL A 368 -19.41 2.47 5.30
C VAL A 368 -18.27 3.02 4.46
N VAL A 369 -17.21 3.50 5.12
CA VAL A 369 -16.00 4.03 4.47
C VAL A 369 -14.77 3.38 5.11
N SER A 370 -13.88 2.81 4.30
CA SER A 370 -12.65 2.19 4.80
C SER A 370 -11.42 3.07 4.65
N ALA A 371 -10.42 2.75 5.47
CA ALA A 371 -9.08 3.32 5.47
C ALA A 371 -8.08 2.18 5.80
N PRO A 372 -7.72 1.33 4.82
CA PRO A 372 -6.91 0.13 5.06
C PRO A 372 -5.50 0.44 5.55
N ASP A 373 -4.96 1.61 5.22
CA ASP A 373 -3.63 2.04 5.68
C ASP A 373 -3.71 2.94 6.92
N TYR A 374 -4.87 3.03 7.59
CA TYR A 374 -5.00 3.75 8.85
C TYR A 374 -4.06 3.17 9.91
N TYR A 375 -3.18 4.00 10.47
CA TYR A 375 -2.22 3.58 11.48
C TYR A 375 -2.93 3.43 12.84
N VAL A 376 -2.84 2.21 13.38
CA VAL A 376 -3.27 1.90 14.74
C VAL A 376 -2.01 1.64 15.54
N LEU A 377 -1.87 2.30 16.69
CA LEU A 377 -0.67 2.18 17.51
C LEU A 377 -0.38 0.71 17.86
N GLY A 378 0.85 0.26 17.58
CA GLY A 378 1.28 -1.14 17.72
C GLY A 378 0.94 -2.04 16.53
N CYS A 379 0.05 -1.59 15.63
CA CYS A 379 -0.53 -2.39 14.55
C CYS A 379 -0.22 -1.71 13.20
N VAL A 380 0.91 -2.08 12.59
CA VAL A 380 1.29 -1.64 11.25
C VAL A 380 0.23 -2.12 10.26
N GLN A 381 -0.27 -1.19 9.45
CA GLN A 381 -1.38 -1.40 8.52
C GLN A 381 -2.60 -2.02 9.22
N GLY A 382 -2.90 -1.57 10.44
CA GLY A 382 -4.02 -2.07 11.24
C GLY A 382 -5.38 -1.87 10.57
N GLY A 383 -5.51 -0.82 9.76
CA GLY A 383 -6.71 -0.50 9.01
C GLY A 383 -7.87 -0.05 9.90
N ARG A 384 -8.84 0.63 9.31
CA ARG A 384 -10.06 1.06 10.00
C ARG A 384 -11.23 1.13 9.03
N VAL A 385 -12.40 0.77 9.53
CA VAL A 385 -13.68 0.95 8.83
C VAL A 385 -14.59 1.85 9.66
N PHE A 386 -15.14 2.87 9.05
CA PHE A 386 -16.03 3.86 9.66
C PHE A 386 -17.46 3.63 9.19
N ILE A 387 -18.40 3.65 10.13
CA ILE A 387 -19.83 3.43 9.87
C ILE A 387 -20.61 4.66 10.31
N ILE A 388 -21.40 5.20 9.39
CA ILE A 388 -22.35 6.29 9.62
C ILE A 388 -23.74 5.73 9.40
N TYR A 389 -24.54 5.69 10.46
CA TYR A 389 -25.93 5.27 10.37
C TYR A 389 -26.79 6.40 9.77
N GLY A 390 -27.65 6.02 8.83
CA GLY A 390 -28.66 6.90 8.27
C GLY A 390 -29.57 7.49 9.34
N GLN A 391 -30.12 8.68 9.09
CA GLN A 391 -31.09 9.30 9.98
C GLN A 391 -32.22 9.94 9.19
N GLU A 392 -33.46 9.75 9.66
CA GLU A 392 -34.64 10.27 8.98
C GLU A 392 -34.59 11.81 8.89
N ASN A 393 -34.88 12.35 7.70
CA ASN A 393 -34.89 13.79 7.43
C ASN A 393 -33.56 14.51 7.73
N ARG A 394 -32.43 13.79 7.70
CA ARG A 394 -31.08 14.35 7.83
C ARG A 394 -30.19 13.84 6.71
N SER A 395 -29.31 14.71 6.22
CA SER A 395 -28.23 14.26 5.35
C SER A 395 -27.30 13.33 6.14
N LEU A 396 -26.81 12.27 5.49
CA LEU A 396 -25.82 11.35 6.06
C LEU A 396 -24.59 12.08 6.58
N VAL A 397 -24.25 13.21 5.95
CA VAL A 397 -23.15 14.07 6.35
C VAL A 397 -23.65 15.51 6.48
N PRO A 398 -23.27 16.26 7.54
CA PRO A 398 -23.67 17.65 7.71
C PRO A 398 -23.32 18.52 6.50
N GLU A 399 -24.28 19.29 5.99
CA GLU A 399 -24.03 20.23 4.89
C GLU A 399 -23.08 21.35 5.36
N ARG A 400 -21.99 21.55 4.59
CA ARG A 400 -20.98 22.63 4.60
C ARG A 400 -19.61 22.30 5.23
N GLN A 401 -18.61 22.38 4.34
CA GLN A 401 -17.15 22.57 4.48
C GLN A 401 -16.40 21.66 5.45
N ILE A 402 -16.19 20.42 4.99
CA ILE A 402 -15.22 19.43 5.46
C ILE A 402 -15.45 18.94 6.90
N SER A 403 -15.80 17.67 7.05
CA SER A 403 -15.94 17.02 8.36
C SER A 403 -14.89 15.93 8.57
N ILE A 404 -14.42 15.80 9.81
CA ILE A 404 -13.49 14.74 10.22
C ILE A 404 -14.29 13.50 10.58
N ILE A 405 -14.04 12.38 9.88
CA ILE A 405 -14.84 11.16 9.98
C ILE A 405 -14.82 10.56 11.39
N GLU A 406 -13.71 10.64 12.12
CA GLU A 406 -13.57 10.13 13.48
C GLU A 406 -14.56 10.77 14.47
N GLY A 407 -14.97 12.02 14.21
CA GLY A 407 -15.96 12.72 15.03
C GLY A 407 -17.41 12.54 14.55
N LEU A 408 -17.60 11.99 13.34
CA LEU A 408 -18.91 11.78 12.73
C LEU A 408 -19.40 10.33 12.81
N ALA A 409 -18.49 9.36 12.67
CA ALA A 409 -18.82 7.96 12.61
C ALA A 409 -19.55 7.52 13.89
N ASN A 410 -20.67 6.82 13.72
CA ASN A 410 -21.39 6.23 14.85
C ASN A 410 -20.62 5.06 15.45
N GLN A 411 -19.86 4.35 14.62
CA GLN A 411 -19.05 3.20 15.00
C GLN A 411 -17.81 3.09 14.12
N THR A 412 -16.75 2.52 14.68
CA THR A 412 -15.53 2.16 13.95
C THR A 412 -15.18 0.72 14.22
N LEU A 413 -14.77 0.00 13.18
CA LEU A 413 -14.22 -1.35 13.28
C LEU A 413 -12.71 -1.29 13.03
N ILE A 414 -11.98 -2.15 13.74
CA ILE A 414 -10.55 -2.41 13.57
C ILE A 414 -10.37 -3.91 13.41
N SER A 415 -9.23 -4.32 12.87
CA SER A 415 -8.95 -5.75 12.79
C SER A 415 -8.99 -6.43 14.17
N PRO A 416 -9.58 -7.64 14.29
CA PRO A 416 -9.59 -8.40 15.55
C PRO A 416 -8.19 -8.77 16.07
N LYS A 417 -7.19 -8.87 15.18
CA LYS A 417 -5.79 -9.11 15.54
C LYS A 417 -4.91 -8.10 14.80
N CYS A 418 -3.83 -7.67 15.43
CA CYS A 418 -2.88 -6.75 14.81
C CYS A 418 -1.78 -7.51 14.07
N ASP A 419 -2.10 -8.14 12.95
CA ASP A 419 -1.20 -9.06 12.24
C ASP A 419 -0.78 -8.58 10.82
N GLY A 420 -0.76 -7.25 10.61
CA GLY A 420 -0.30 -6.65 9.35
C GLY A 420 -1.37 -6.60 8.26
N ASP A 421 -2.56 -6.10 8.59
CA ASP A 421 -3.82 -6.63 8.07
C ASP A 421 -4.40 -5.93 6.84
N ARG A 422 -4.15 -4.63 6.68
CA ARG A 422 -4.85 -3.74 5.74
C ARG A 422 -6.38 -3.89 5.83
N PHE A 423 -6.90 -3.98 7.05
CA PHE A 423 -8.31 -4.20 7.30
C PHE A 423 -9.19 -3.13 6.65
N GLY A 424 -10.15 -3.55 5.83
CA GLY A 424 -10.98 -2.66 5.02
C GLY A 424 -10.49 -2.47 3.58
N SER A 425 -9.55 -3.28 3.08
CA SER A 425 -9.14 -3.25 1.66
C SER A 425 -10.30 -3.48 0.71
N ALA A 426 -11.24 -4.36 1.05
CA ALA A 426 -12.48 -4.53 0.33
C ALA A 426 -13.66 -4.73 1.29
N LEU A 427 -14.84 -4.32 0.83
CA LEU A 427 -16.08 -4.38 1.57
C LEU A 427 -17.14 -5.09 0.73
N ALA A 428 -18.00 -5.88 1.37
CA ALA A 428 -19.19 -6.45 0.75
C ALA A 428 -20.35 -6.49 1.75
N ARG A 429 -21.57 -6.66 1.21
CA ARG A 429 -22.81 -6.65 1.97
C ARG A 429 -23.65 -7.86 1.62
N LEU A 430 -24.09 -8.61 2.62
CA LEU A 430 -25.11 -9.63 2.47
C LEU A 430 -25.78 -9.92 3.81
N ASP A 431 -26.91 -10.61 3.82
CA ASP A 431 -27.48 -11.21 5.03
C ASP A 431 -26.96 -12.65 5.13
N TRP A 432 -25.82 -12.84 5.81
CA TRP A 432 -25.18 -14.14 5.90
C TRP A 432 -25.86 -15.01 6.95
N ASN A 433 -26.25 -14.42 8.08
CA ASN A 433 -26.89 -15.16 9.17
C ASN A 433 -28.41 -15.39 8.95
N ASN A 434 -28.99 -14.84 7.88
CA ASN A 434 -30.40 -14.93 7.51
C ASN A 434 -31.35 -14.37 8.58
N ASP A 435 -30.96 -13.30 9.28
CA ASP A 435 -31.77 -12.63 10.30
C ASP A 435 -32.57 -11.43 9.75
N GLY A 436 -32.37 -11.09 8.47
CA GLY A 436 -33.04 -10.00 7.77
C GLY A 436 -32.36 -8.64 7.89
N PHE A 437 -31.20 -8.54 8.55
CA PHE A 437 -30.36 -7.35 8.55
C PHE A 437 -29.22 -7.49 7.53
N ASP A 438 -28.77 -6.37 6.96
CA ASP A 438 -27.53 -6.41 6.18
C ASP A 438 -26.35 -6.68 7.13
N ASP A 439 -25.50 -7.65 6.81
CA ASP A 439 -24.20 -7.89 7.45
C ASP A 439 -23.08 -7.21 6.65
N LEU A 440 -22.02 -6.82 7.35
CA LEU A 440 -20.83 -6.22 6.76
C LEU A 440 -19.71 -7.25 6.64
N VAL A 441 -19.24 -7.48 5.42
CA VAL A 441 -18.03 -8.28 5.15
C VAL A 441 -16.85 -7.35 4.91
N VAL A 442 -15.77 -7.57 5.64
CA VAL A 442 -14.55 -6.77 5.56
C VAL A 442 -13.35 -7.66 5.29
N SER A 443 -12.57 -7.37 4.25
CA SER A 443 -11.34 -8.10 3.98
C SER A 443 -10.11 -7.49 4.62
N SER A 444 -9.09 -8.33 4.75
CA SER A 444 -7.79 -8.03 5.31
C SER A 444 -6.75 -8.90 4.56
N PRO A 445 -6.40 -8.53 3.32
CA PRO A 445 -5.61 -9.38 2.43
C PRO A 445 -4.19 -9.62 2.94
N SER A 446 -3.69 -8.78 3.83
CA SER A 446 -2.35 -8.91 4.41
C SER A 446 -2.33 -9.64 5.76
N HIS A 447 -3.50 -10.10 6.25
CA HIS A 447 -3.62 -10.80 7.53
C HIS A 447 -2.81 -12.10 7.60
N GLY A 448 -2.18 -12.32 8.76
CA GLY A 448 -1.50 -13.57 9.08
C GLY A 448 -0.05 -13.63 8.60
N PHE A 449 0.73 -14.51 9.23
CA PHE A 449 2.09 -14.81 8.77
C PHE A 449 2.12 -15.21 7.29
N GLY A 450 2.99 -14.55 6.53
CA GLY A 450 3.12 -14.77 5.09
C GLY A 450 1.91 -14.28 4.28
N PHE A 451 1.06 -13.40 4.82
CA PHE A 451 0.00 -12.71 4.05
C PHE A 451 -1.00 -13.66 3.40
N ARG A 452 -1.52 -14.59 4.20
CA ARG A 452 -2.56 -15.52 3.72
C ARG A 452 -3.86 -14.77 3.40
N GLY A 453 -4.11 -13.71 4.14
CA GLY A 453 -5.32 -12.91 4.07
C GLY A 453 -6.46 -13.51 4.89
N ALA A 454 -7.41 -12.64 5.22
CA ALA A 454 -8.62 -13.00 5.95
C ALA A 454 -9.82 -12.17 5.49
N VAL A 455 -11.00 -12.71 5.70
CA VAL A 455 -12.29 -12.04 5.53
C VAL A 455 -13.09 -12.19 6.81
N PHE A 456 -13.70 -11.10 7.27
CA PHE A 456 -14.41 -11.00 8.53
C PHE A 456 -15.86 -10.58 8.28
N VAL A 457 -16.83 -11.26 8.90
CA VAL A 457 -18.26 -10.92 8.79
C VAL A 457 -18.77 -10.38 10.12
N PHE A 458 -19.33 -9.18 10.10
CA PHE A 458 -19.90 -8.48 11.24
C PHE A 458 -21.42 -8.44 11.09
N ALA A 459 -22.12 -8.98 12.09
CA ALA A 459 -23.57 -9.10 12.03
C ALA A 459 -24.25 -7.72 12.13
N GLY A 460 -25.23 -7.47 11.28
CA GLY A 460 -26.21 -6.40 11.45
C GLY A 460 -27.11 -6.63 12.66
N GLY A 461 -27.93 -5.65 12.97
CA GLY A 461 -28.97 -5.83 13.98
C GLY A 461 -29.61 -4.52 14.43
N ALA A 462 -30.74 -4.61 15.13
CA ALA A 462 -31.56 -3.45 15.53
C ALA A 462 -30.85 -2.38 16.40
N GLN A 463 -29.62 -2.61 16.86
CA GLN A 463 -28.79 -1.65 17.59
C GLN A 463 -27.55 -1.20 16.78
N GLY A 464 -27.51 -1.54 15.50
CA GLY A 464 -26.34 -1.41 14.62
C GLY A 464 -25.49 -2.68 14.57
N LEU A 465 -24.42 -2.60 13.78
CA LEU A 465 -23.43 -3.65 13.59
C LEU A 465 -22.81 -4.11 14.92
N GLN A 466 -22.66 -5.42 15.07
CA GLN A 466 -21.87 -5.97 16.16
C GLN A 466 -20.40 -5.52 16.04
N PRO A 467 -19.73 -5.17 17.16
CA PRO A 467 -18.36 -4.64 17.13
C PRO A 467 -17.29 -5.70 16.88
N TYR A 468 -17.65 -6.99 16.97
CA TYR A 468 -16.78 -8.12 16.73
C TYR A 468 -17.36 -8.98 15.60
N PRO A 469 -16.51 -9.52 14.73
CA PRO A 469 -16.98 -10.45 13.72
C PRO A 469 -17.49 -11.72 14.39
N TYR A 470 -18.54 -12.31 13.83
CA TYR A 470 -19.05 -13.62 14.28
C TYR A 470 -18.58 -14.75 13.35
N MET A 471 -18.07 -14.41 12.17
CA MET A 471 -17.50 -15.37 11.21
C MET A 471 -16.21 -14.85 10.60
N HIS A 472 -15.28 -15.79 10.39
CA HIS A 472 -13.97 -15.57 9.81
C HIS A 472 -13.73 -16.54 8.65
N ILE A 473 -13.12 -16.08 7.56
CA ILE A 473 -12.65 -16.94 6.47
C ILE A 473 -11.15 -16.68 6.27
N TYR A 474 -10.33 -17.71 6.45
CA TYR A 474 -8.87 -17.61 6.37
C TYR A 474 -8.29 -18.20 5.08
N GLY A 475 -7.25 -17.54 4.56
CA GLY A 475 -6.39 -18.10 3.52
C GLY A 475 -5.55 -19.26 4.06
N MET A 476 -5.21 -20.21 3.20
CA MET A 476 -4.46 -21.41 3.60
C MET A 476 -2.96 -21.29 3.33
N ASN A 477 -2.59 -20.79 2.16
CA ASN A 477 -1.19 -20.66 1.79
C ASN A 477 -0.70 -19.24 2.02
N GLU A 478 0.59 -19.16 2.34
CA GLU A 478 1.31 -17.90 2.33
C GLU A 478 1.21 -17.28 0.93
N HIS A 479 0.96 -15.99 0.89
CA HIS A 479 0.77 -15.14 -0.28
C HIS A 479 -0.52 -15.38 -1.07
N ASP A 480 -1.45 -16.17 -0.53
CA ASP A 480 -2.78 -16.24 -1.11
C ASP A 480 -3.53 -14.91 -1.00
N ALA A 481 -3.18 -14.00 -0.09
CA ALA A 481 -3.72 -12.64 0.02
C ALA A 481 -5.24 -12.54 -0.24
N ILE A 482 -6.01 -13.44 0.37
CA ILE A 482 -7.44 -13.57 0.07
C ILE A 482 -8.22 -12.31 0.42
N GLY A 483 -9.28 -12.02 -0.32
CA GLY A 483 -10.06 -10.81 -0.11
C GLY A 483 -9.41 -9.57 -0.72
N PHE A 484 -8.65 -9.75 -1.80
CA PHE A 484 -8.16 -8.64 -2.63
C PHE A 484 -9.33 -7.77 -3.11
N LYS A 485 -10.42 -8.42 -3.56
CA LYS A 485 -11.74 -7.82 -3.73
C LYS A 485 -12.82 -8.77 -3.23
N LEU A 486 -13.95 -8.21 -2.84
CA LEU A 486 -15.14 -8.93 -2.40
C LEU A 486 -16.31 -8.53 -3.30
N TYR A 487 -17.13 -9.51 -3.66
CA TYR A 487 -18.36 -9.29 -4.41
C TYR A 487 -19.48 -10.13 -3.82
N THR A 488 -20.70 -9.70 -4.07
CA THR A 488 -21.92 -10.41 -3.66
C THR A 488 -22.90 -10.48 -4.80
N ALA A 489 -23.45 -11.67 -5.03
CA ALA A 489 -24.43 -11.93 -6.07
C ALA A 489 -25.19 -13.21 -5.76
N ASP A 490 -26.44 -13.30 -6.19
CA ASP A 490 -27.18 -14.56 -6.20
C ASP A 490 -26.70 -15.40 -7.39
N LEU A 491 -25.88 -16.42 -7.14
CA LEU A 491 -25.28 -17.26 -8.18
C LEU A 491 -26.06 -18.54 -8.44
N ASP A 492 -26.79 -19.05 -7.45
CA ASP A 492 -27.59 -20.28 -7.53
C ASP A 492 -29.11 -20.03 -7.65
N ASN A 493 -29.51 -18.75 -7.81
CA ASN A 493 -30.88 -18.28 -7.99
C ASN A 493 -31.81 -18.69 -6.84
N ASP A 494 -31.26 -18.75 -5.62
CA ASP A 494 -32.00 -19.05 -4.39
C ASP A 494 -32.54 -17.79 -3.68
N THR A 495 -32.33 -16.61 -4.28
CA THR A 495 -32.69 -15.26 -3.81
C THR A 495 -31.82 -14.69 -2.68
N ARG A 496 -30.80 -15.43 -2.23
CA ARG A 496 -29.81 -14.94 -1.27
C ARG A 496 -28.56 -14.49 -2.00
N LEU A 497 -27.85 -13.55 -1.39
CA LEU A 497 -26.57 -13.12 -1.92
C LEU A 497 -25.48 -14.08 -1.44
N ASP A 498 -24.69 -14.57 -2.37
CA ASP A 498 -23.50 -15.38 -2.12
C ASP A 498 -22.27 -14.49 -2.02
N LEU A 499 -21.23 -14.98 -1.33
CA LEU A 499 -19.97 -14.28 -1.18
C LEU A 499 -18.94 -14.79 -2.19
N ILE A 500 -18.33 -13.87 -2.92
CA ILE A 500 -17.24 -14.14 -3.86
C ILE A 500 -15.99 -13.44 -3.35
N ILE A 501 -14.95 -14.22 -3.10
CA ILE A 501 -13.65 -13.74 -2.61
C ILE A 501 -12.63 -13.93 -3.71
N THR A 502 -11.95 -12.86 -4.12
CA THR A 502 -10.89 -12.97 -5.13
C THR A 502 -9.50 -12.88 -4.51
N SER A 503 -8.55 -13.54 -5.17
CA SER A 503 -7.13 -13.30 -4.97
C SER A 503 -6.38 -13.48 -6.29
N PRO A 504 -5.83 -12.41 -6.87
CA PRO A 504 -4.97 -12.51 -8.05
C PRO A 504 -3.61 -13.16 -7.75
N TYR A 505 -3.25 -13.34 -6.48
CA TYR A 505 -1.93 -13.83 -6.04
C TYR A 505 -1.95 -15.29 -5.57
N ALA A 506 -3.13 -15.93 -5.55
CA ALA A 506 -3.29 -17.28 -5.03
C ALA A 506 -2.46 -18.34 -5.79
N GLN A 507 -1.97 -19.31 -5.03
CA GLN A 507 -1.09 -20.39 -5.50
C GLN A 507 -1.77 -21.76 -5.37
N PRO A 508 -2.22 -22.39 -6.47
CA PRO A 508 -3.00 -23.63 -6.41
C PRO A 508 -2.24 -24.83 -5.81
N ASN A 509 -0.91 -24.82 -5.93
CA ASN A 509 -0.03 -25.90 -5.50
C ASN A 509 0.83 -25.54 -4.27
N GLY A 510 0.45 -24.48 -3.55
CA GLY A 510 1.13 -24.02 -2.33
C GLY A 510 2.37 -23.15 -2.57
N TYR A 511 2.98 -22.76 -1.45
CA TYR A 511 4.09 -21.80 -1.36
C TYR A 511 5.31 -22.20 -2.24
N ASN A 512 5.82 -21.23 -3.01
CA ASN A 512 6.88 -21.35 -4.04
C ASN A 512 6.43 -21.85 -5.42
N GLN A 513 5.13 -21.95 -5.68
CA GLN A 513 4.61 -22.25 -7.01
C GLN A 513 4.18 -20.95 -7.71
N PRO A 514 4.20 -20.90 -9.05
CA PRO A 514 3.75 -19.71 -9.76
C PRO A 514 2.31 -19.37 -9.39
N GLN A 515 2.08 -18.14 -8.92
CA GLN A 515 0.73 -17.66 -8.64
C GLN A 515 -0.10 -17.73 -9.91
N GLN A 516 -1.34 -18.18 -9.79
CA GLN A 516 -2.27 -18.27 -10.91
C GLN A 516 -3.50 -17.40 -10.70
N GLY A 517 -3.76 -17.02 -9.45
CA GLY A 517 -4.96 -16.32 -9.04
C GLY A 517 -6.14 -17.28 -8.88
N ALA A 518 -7.08 -16.89 -8.04
CA ALA A 518 -8.24 -17.69 -7.68
C ALA A 518 -9.46 -16.81 -7.39
N VAL A 519 -10.63 -17.44 -7.56
CA VAL A 519 -11.91 -16.96 -7.08
C VAL A 519 -12.55 -18.08 -6.26
N TRP A 520 -12.86 -17.78 -5.00
CA TRP A 520 -13.61 -18.67 -4.12
C TRP A 520 -15.03 -18.17 -3.98
N VAL A 521 -15.99 -19.08 -4.13
CA VAL A 521 -17.42 -18.80 -4.02
C VAL A 521 -17.96 -19.57 -2.83
N PHE A 522 -18.59 -18.85 -1.91
CA PHE A 522 -19.29 -19.39 -0.77
C PHE A 522 -20.78 -19.13 -0.98
N LEU A 523 -21.54 -20.19 -1.27
CA LEU A 523 -22.98 -20.07 -1.39
C LEU A 523 -23.60 -19.88 -0.01
N ASN A 524 -24.51 -18.92 0.14
CA ASN A 524 -25.20 -18.68 1.40
C ASN A 524 -26.02 -19.93 1.81
N SER A 525 -26.57 -20.63 0.83
CA SER A 525 -27.39 -21.84 1.00
C SER A 525 -26.64 -23.02 1.64
N ASP A 526 -25.32 -23.13 1.45
CA ASP A 526 -24.48 -24.23 1.93
C ASP A 526 -24.01 -24.04 3.38
N HIS A 527 -24.05 -22.81 3.89
CA HIS A 527 -23.47 -22.47 5.19
C HIS A 527 -24.57 -22.14 6.22
N HIS A 528 -24.49 -22.80 7.37
CA HIS A 528 -25.33 -22.50 8.51
C HIS A 528 -24.53 -21.70 9.55
N ILE A 529 -25.23 -20.95 10.41
CA ILE A 529 -24.73 -20.01 11.45
C ILE A 529 -23.72 -20.62 12.46
N LEU A 530 -23.37 -21.91 12.34
CA LEU A 530 -22.55 -22.65 13.31
C LEU A 530 -21.05 -22.72 12.98
N ASP A 531 -20.60 -22.20 11.84
CA ASP A 531 -19.19 -22.22 11.45
C ASP A 531 -18.52 -20.87 11.74
N ASP A 532 -18.16 -20.64 13.00
CA ASP A 532 -17.51 -19.40 13.47
C ASP A 532 -16.17 -19.12 12.73
N GLU A 533 -15.53 -20.17 12.22
CA GLU A 533 -14.24 -20.12 11.54
C GLU A 533 -14.21 -21.06 10.32
N LEU A 534 -14.05 -20.47 9.14
CA LEU A 534 -13.93 -21.14 7.85
C LEU A 534 -12.54 -20.89 7.25
N THR A 535 -12.20 -21.71 6.26
CA THR A 535 -11.05 -21.49 5.38
C THR A 535 -11.51 -21.47 3.94
N VAL A 536 -10.65 -21.03 3.02
CA VAL A 536 -10.93 -21.14 1.57
C VAL A 536 -11.24 -22.55 1.09
N THR A 537 -10.88 -23.60 1.84
CA THR A 537 -11.23 -25.00 1.49
C THR A 537 -12.70 -25.33 1.72
N ASN A 538 -13.40 -24.50 2.48
CA ASN A 538 -14.84 -24.63 2.73
C ASN A 538 -15.69 -24.00 1.62
N ALA A 539 -15.09 -23.33 0.64
CA ALA A 539 -15.81 -22.71 -0.47
C ALA A 539 -16.60 -23.76 -1.27
N SER A 540 -17.86 -23.45 -1.62
CA SER A 540 -18.70 -24.26 -2.50
C SER A 540 -18.04 -24.48 -3.86
N PHE A 541 -17.41 -23.43 -4.41
CA PHE A 541 -16.63 -23.52 -5.64
C PHE A 541 -15.31 -22.78 -5.55
N THR A 542 -14.30 -23.30 -6.26
CA THR A 542 -13.02 -22.62 -6.48
C THR A 542 -12.70 -22.61 -7.97
N ILE A 543 -12.44 -21.43 -8.52
CA ILE A 543 -12.01 -21.23 -9.91
C ILE A 543 -10.57 -20.74 -9.89
N TRP A 544 -9.65 -21.53 -10.43
CA TRP A 544 -8.24 -21.19 -10.56
C TRP A 544 -7.95 -20.57 -11.93
N GLY A 545 -7.04 -19.60 -11.96
CA GLY A 545 -6.48 -19.12 -13.22
C GLY A 545 -5.65 -20.21 -13.90
N GLU A 546 -5.73 -20.31 -15.22
CA GLU A 546 -4.98 -21.35 -15.96
C GLU A 546 -3.53 -20.96 -16.25
N THR A 547 -3.23 -19.66 -16.23
CA THR A 547 -1.94 -19.11 -16.64
C THR A 547 -1.20 -18.54 -15.44
N ALA A 548 0.03 -19.00 -15.26
CA ALA A 548 0.95 -18.46 -14.26
C ALA A 548 1.13 -16.95 -14.44
N LYS A 549 1.13 -16.22 -13.32
CA LYS A 549 1.29 -14.76 -13.22
C LYS A 549 0.22 -13.95 -13.96
N SER A 550 -0.91 -14.56 -14.31
CA SER A 550 -1.97 -13.88 -15.07
C SER A 550 -2.79 -12.87 -14.25
N LYS A 551 -2.70 -12.96 -12.91
CA LYS A 551 -3.52 -12.20 -11.95
C LYS A 551 -5.01 -12.48 -12.09
N PHE A 552 -5.38 -13.73 -12.32
CA PHE A 552 -6.79 -14.12 -12.44
C PHE A 552 -7.58 -13.77 -11.17
N GLY A 553 -8.73 -13.12 -11.30
CA GLY A 553 -9.52 -12.63 -10.17
C GLY A 553 -9.19 -11.18 -9.76
N TYR A 554 -8.45 -10.43 -10.57
CA TYR A 554 -8.09 -9.04 -10.26
C TYR A 554 -9.31 -8.11 -10.19
N SER A 555 -10.26 -8.27 -11.12
CA SER A 555 -11.56 -7.59 -11.11
C SER A 555 -12.65 -8.59 -11.55
N LEU A 556 -13.87 -8.39 -11.06
CA LEU A 556 -15.03 -9.21 -11.34
C LEU A 556 -16.29 -8.33 -11.48
N GLU A 557 -17.20 -8.68 -12.37
CA GLU A 557 -18.55 -8.13 -12.43
C GLU A 557 -19.56 -9.22 -12.78
N MET A 558 -20.80 -9.00 -12.37
CA MET A 558 -21.91 -9.88 -12.73
C MET A 558 -22.62 -9.37 -13.98
N ILE A 559 -22.79 -10.27 -14.94
CA ILE A 559 -23.62 -10.10 -16.12
C ILE A 559 -25.02 -10.65 -15.78
N PRO A 560 -26.07 -9.82 -15.82
CA PRO A 560 -27.44 -10.30 -15.69
C PRO A 560 -27.77 -11.33 -16.76
N SER A 561 -28.54 -12.36 -16.43
CA SER A 561 -29.00 -13.37 -17.40
C SER A 561 -29.79 -12.74 -18.56
N SER A 562 -30.48 -11.61 -18.32
CA SER A 562 -31.16 -10.84 -19.37
C SER A 562 -30.24 -10.24 -20.44
N CYS A 563 -28.94 -10.15 -20.19
CA CYS A 563 -27.95 -9.65 -21.14
C CYS A 563 -27.34 -10.75 -22.01
N ILE A 564 -27.61 -12.03 -21.73
CA ILE A 564 -27.08 -13.17 -22.47
C ILE A 564 -28.25 -14.07 -22.92
N ASP A 565 -28.39 -14.25 -24.23
CA ASP A 565 -29.47 -15.07 -24.78
C ASP A 565 -29.39 -16.52 -24.27
N ASN A 566 -30.55 -17.06 -23.87
CA ASN A 566 -30.72 -18.45 -23.39
C ASN A 566 -29.95 -18.82 -22.11
N MET A 567 -29.57 -17.85 -21.27
CA MET A 567 -29.09 -18.13 -19.91
C MET A 567 -30.19 -17.96 -18.88
N THR A 568 -30.24 -18.86 -17.91
CA THR A 568 -31.20 -18.79 -16.79
C THR A 568 -30.56 -18.12 -15.59
N TYR A 569 -29.28 -18.42 -15.35
CA TYR A 569 -28.50 -17.90 -14.22
C TYR A 569 -27.62 -16.75 -14.68
N PRO A 570 -27.22 -15.83 -13.78
CA PRO A 570 -26.26 -14.80 -14.11
C PRO A 570 -24.88 -15.40 -14.44
N ALA A 571 -24.08 -14.65 -15.19
CA ALA A 571 -22.69 -15.02 -15.47
C ALA A 571 -21.74 -14.07 -14.73
N ALA A 572 -20.58 -14.54 -14.32
CA ALA A 572 -19.51 -13.68 -13.81
C ALA A 572 -18.48 -13.44 -14.91
N ILE A 573 -18.05 -12.21 -15.10
CA ILE A 573 -16.87 -11.85 -15.89
C ILE A 573 -15.70 -11.60 -14.95
N ILE A 574 -14.59 -12.31 -15.15
CA ILE A 574 -13.42 -12.34 -14.26
C ILE A 574 -12.20 -11.96 -15.09
N SER A 575 -11.37 -11.01 -14.61
CA SER A 575 -10.17 -10.61 -15.34
C SER A 575 -8.88 -11.29 -14.88
N ALA A 576 -7.96 -11.38 -15.84
CA ALA A 576 -6.55 -11.68 -15.65
C ALA A 576 -5.73 -10.65 -16.46
N PRO A 577 -5.40 -9.48 -15.89
CA PRO A 577 -4.91 -8.33 -16.65
C PRO A 577 -3.41 -8.38 -17.01
N ALA A 578 -2.66 -9.42 -16.64
CA ALA A 578 -1.25 -9.51 -17.04
C ALA A 578 -1.08 -9.87 -18.53
N ASP A 579 0.14 -9.69 -19.07
CA ASP A 579 0.47 -9.84 -20.51
C ASP A 579 -0.49 -9.04 -21.42
N ASP A 580 -1.24 -9.68 -22.33
CA ASP A 580 -2.22 -9.02 -23.20
C ASP A 580 -3.54 -8.68 -22.51
N GLY A 581 -3.75 -9.17 -21.28
CA GLY A 581 -4.96 -9.01 -20.51
C GLY A 581 -6.13 -9.80 -21.07
N LYS A 582 -6.84 -10.51 -20.19
CA LYS A 582 -7.98 -11.36 -20.58
C LYS A 582 -9.16 -11.18 -19.64
N LEU A 583 -10.36 -11.34 -20.20
CA LEU A 583 -11.61 -11.49 -19.49
C LEU A 583 -12.16 -12.90 -19.74
N PHE A 584 -12.61 -13.56 -18.67
CA PHE A 584 -13.21 -14.89 -18.70
C PHE A 584 -14.65 -14.77 -18.22
N VAL A 585 -15.59 -15.29 -18.99
CA VAL A 585 -17.01 -15.32 -18.61
C VAL A 585 -17.37 -16.72 -18.17
N TYR A 586 -17.82 -16.85 -16.93
CA TYR A 586 -18.28 -18.11 -16.33
C TYR A 586 -19.78 -18.07 -16.10
N SER A 587 -20.45 -19.15 -16.50
CA SER A 587 -21.84 -19.41 -16.15
C SER A 587 -21.90 -20.30 -14.90
N PHE A 588 -22.89 -20.09 -14.04
CA PHE A 588 -23.09 -20.81 -12.78
C PHE A 588 -24.27 -21.80 -12.82
N GLU A 589 -24.40 -22.58 -13.91
CA GLU A 589 -25.46 -23.59 -14.05
C GLU A 589 -24.91 -25.03 -13.97
N PRO A 590 -25.35 -25.87 -13.00
CA PRO A 590 -25.27 -25.71 -11.54
C PRO A 590 -23.83 -25.74 -10.97
N GLU A 591 -22.82 -25.97 -11.82
CA GLU A 591 -21.40 -25.82 -11.50
C GLU A 591 -20.78 -24.73 -12.40
N PRO A 592 -19.76 -24.00 -11.92
CA PRO A 592 -19.12 -22.96 -12.72
C PRO A 592 -18.45 -23.55 -13.97
N HIS A 593 -18.78 -23.04 -15.15
CA HIS A 593 -18.12 -23.42 -16.40
C HIS A 593 -17.85 -22.21 -17.29
N LEU A 594 -16.70 -22.23 -17.95
CA LEU A 594 -16.25 -21.17 -18.85
C LEU A 594 -17.09 -21.17 -20.13
N ILE A 595 -17.71 -20.03 -20.45
CA ILE A 595 -18.50 -19.85 -21.69
C ILE A 595 -17.81 -18.95 -22.71
N LEU A 596 -16.89 -18.08 -22.27
CA LEU A 596 -16.18 -17.15 -23.15
C LEU A 596 -14.83 -16.70 -22.59
N THR A 597 -13.85 -16.48 -23.46
CA THR A 597 -12.64 -15.71 -23.17
C THR A 597 -12.50 -14.58 -24.19
N LEU A 598 -12.26 -13.36 -23.71
CA LEU A 598 -11.95 -12.18 -24.52
C LEU A 598 -10.54 -11.68 -24.19
N SER A 599 -9.67 -11.62 -25.20
CA SER A 599 -8.30 -11.12 -25.04
C SER A 599 -8.15 -9.67 -25.53
N GLY A 600 -7.24 -8.93 -24.89
CA GLY A 600 -6.89 -7.57 -25.26
C GLY A 600 -6.17 -7.46 -26.60
N LYS A 601 -5.97 -6.21 -27.05
CA LYS A 601 -5.39 -5.93 -28.38
C LYS A 601 -3.88 -6.16 -28.44
N GLN A 602 -3.16 -5.88 -27.34
CA GLN A 602 -1.70 -5.89 -27.31
C GLN A 602 -1.17 -6.31 -25.94
N LYS A 603 0.03 -6.89 -25.95
CA LYS A 603 0.78 -7.18 -24.74
C LYS A 603 1.06 -5.90 -23.96
N LYS A 604 0.95 -5.99 -22.63
CA LYS A 604 1.15 -4.93 -21.63
C LYS A 604 0.11 -3.81 -21.62
N ASP A 605 -0.99 -3.91 -22.37
CA ASP A 605 -2.10 -2.94 -22.31
C ASP A 605 -2.88 -3.02 -20.98
N ARG A 606 -2.71 -4.13 -20.24
CA ARG A 606 -3.46 -4.48 -19.02
C ARG A 606 -4.96 -4.46 -19.22
N PHE A 607 -5.38 -5.01 -20.35
CA PHE A 607 -6.78 -5.12 -20.72
C PHE A 607 -7.57 -5.87 -19.62
N GLY A 608 -8.67 -5.27 -19.18
CA GLY A 608 -9.52 -5.87 -18.14
C GLY A 608 -9.04 -5.62 -16.71
N GLN A 609 -8.06 -4.74 -16.48
CA GLN A 609 -7.67 -4.36 -15.12
C GLN A 609 -8.86 -3.81 -14.32
N SER A 610 -9.68 -2.98 -14.96
CA SER A 610 -11.01 -2.63 -14.46
C SER A 610 -12.02 -2.70 -15.58
N PHE A 611 -13.28 -2.95 -15.21
CA PHE A 611 -14.41 -2.92 -16.11
C PHE A 611 -15.68 -2.77 -15.27
N SER A 612 -16.75 -2.31 -15.92
CA SER A 612 -18.06 -2.17 -15.29
C SER A 612 -19.15 -2.42 -16.32
N ILE A 613 -20.32 -2.89 -15.85
CA ILE A 613 -21.47 -3.22 -16.68
C ILE A 613 -22.65 -2.31 -16.33
N ASP A 614 -23.18 -1.61 -17.34
CA ASP A 614 -24.53 -1.02 -17.28
C ASP A 614 -25.52 -2.18 -17.44
N LYS A 615 -26.10 -2.62 -16.33
CA LYS A 615 -26.98 -3.80 -16.27
C LYS A 615 -28.30 -3.61 -17.03
N ASP A 616 -28.77 -2.37 -17.18
CA ASP A 616 -30.02 -2.08 -17.87
C ASP A 616 -29.83 -2.04 -19.39
N ARG A 617 -28.69 -1.49 -19.85
CA ARG A 617 -28.37 -1.38 -21.27
C ARG A 617 -27.51 -2.52 -21.81
N CYS A 618 -27.02 -3.38 -20.92
CA CYS A 618 -26.06 -4.45 -21.22
C CYS A 618 -24.80 -3.92 -21.93
N TRP A 619 -24.26 -2.79 -21.45
CA TRP A 619 -23.01 -2.22 -21.95
C TRP A 619 -21.85 -2.59 -21.03
N LEU A 620 -20.79 -3.12 -21.61
CA LEU A 620 -19.54 -3.41 -20.92
C LEU A 620 -18.50 -2.34 -21.27
N ALA A 621 -17.97 -1.66 -20.26
CA ALA A 621 -16.83 -0.76 -20.41
C ALA A 621 -15.58 -1.47 -19.86
N VAL A 622 -14.52 -1.58 -20.65
CA VAL A 622 -13.29 -2.28 -20.27
C VAL A 622 -12.08 -1.36 -20.37
N GLY A 623 -11.29 -1.29 -19.30
CA GLY A 623 -10.08 -0.48 -19.22
C GLY A 623 -8.85 -1.15 -19.81
N SER A 624 -7.93 -0.33 -20.33
CA SER A 624 -6.58 -0.68 -20.78
C SER A 624 -5.64 0.47 -20.42
N PRO A 625 -5.25 0.60 -19.14
CA PRO A 625 -4.65 1.83 -18.64
C PRO A 625 -3.19 2.04 -19.05
N THR A 626 -2.49 1.01 -19.50
CA THR A 626 -1.08 1.08 -19.90
C THR A 626 -0.89 0.91 -21.41
N ARG A 627 -1.90 1.30 -22.20
CA ARG A 627 -1.94 1.04 -23.64
C ARG A 627 -0.71 1.56 -24.37
N SER A 628 0.01 0.66 -25.04
CA SER A 628 1.40 0.87 -25.43
C SER A 628 1.62 1.81 -26.62
N THR A 629 0.64 1.96 -27.52
CA THR A 629 0.88 2.63 -28.81
C THR A 629 1.18 4.13 -28.69
N ASN A 630 0.78 4.77 -27.59
CA ASN A 630 1.07 6.19 -27.31
C ASN A 630 1.16 6.52 -25.80
N TRP A 631 1.16 5.50 -24.91
CA TRP A 631 1.15 5.66 -23.44
C TRP A 631 -0.03 6.44 -22.86
N TYR A 632 -1.16 6.49 -23.57
CA TYR A 632 -2.43 6.99 -23.03
C TYR A 632 -3.27 5.79 -22.61
N GLY A 633 -3.70 5.74 -21.35
CA GLY A 633 -4.72 4.80 -20.93
C GLY A 633 -6.00 4.96 -21.74
N GLY A 634 -6.80 3.90 -21.84
CA GLY A 634 -8.04 3.93 -22.60
C GLY A 634 -9.14 3.04 -22.04
N VAL A 635 -10.35 3.27 -22.53
CA VAL A 635 -11.54 2.50 -22.22
C VAL A 635 -12.25 2.15 -23.53
N ASP A 636 -12.56 0.87 -23.73
CA ASP A 636 -13.38 0.39 -24.84
C ASP A 636 -14.78 0.01 -24.31
N ILE A 637 -15.83 0.51 -24.96
CA ILE A 637 -17.24 0.24 -24.62
C ILE A 637 -17.85 -0.64 -25.70
N LEU A 638 -18.44 -1.76 -25.28
CA LEU A 638 -19.02 -2.81 -26.12
C LEU A 638 -20.41 -3.22 -25.61
N LEU A 639 -21.21 -3.81 -26.50
CA LEU A 639 -22.45 -4.48 -26.11
C LEU A 639 -22.14 -5.92 -25.67
N VAL A 640 -22.71 -6.34 -24.55
CA VAL A 640 -22.51 -7.71 -24.03
C VAL A 640 -22.98 -8.76 -25.04
N SER A 641 -24.09 -8.53 -25.75
CA SER A 641 -24.62 -9.46 -26.76
C SER A 641 -23.64 -9.73 -27.92
N ASP A 642 -22.81 -8.74 -28.29
CA ASP A 642 -21.84 -8.91 -29.40
C ASP A 642 -20.75 -9.95 -29.06
N LEU A 643 -20.55 -10.26 -27.78
CA LEU A 643 -19.63 -11.28 -27.31
C LEU A 643 -20.14 -12.71 -27.59
N PHE A 644 -21.45 -12.89 -27.75
CA PHE A 644 -22.08 -14.21 -27.86
C PHE A 644 -22.60 -14.53 -29.27
N HIS A 645 -22.44 -13.61 -30.24
CA HIS A 645 -22.84 -13.85 -31.63
C HIS A 645 -21.87 -14.75 -32.41
N GLN A 646 -20.66 -14.97 -31.91
CA GLN A 646 -19.65 -15.78 -32.58
C GLN A 646 -19.69 -17.24 -32.11
N SER A 647 -19.37 -18.18 -33.00
CA SER A 647 -19.30 -19.61 -32.64
C SER A 647 -18.05 -20.00 -31.84
N SER A 648 -17.12 -19.06 -31.63
CA SER A 648 -15.86 -19.29 -30.92
C SER A 648 -16.00 -18.91 -29.44
N ILE A 649 -15.52 -19.77 -28.56
CA ILE A 649 -15.41 -19.49 -27.11
C ILE A 649 -14.24 -18.52 -26.84
N SER A 650 -13.26 -18.42 -27.73
CA SER A 650 -12.11 -17.51 -27.58
C SER A 650 -12.15 -16.41 -28.63
N LEU A 651 -12.18 -15.16 -28.17
CA LEU A 651 -12.32 -13.95 -28.97
C LEU A 651 -11.15 -12.99 -28.72
N GLN A 652 -10.84 -12.19 -29.74
CA GLN A 652 -9.93 -11.05 -29.64
C GLN A 652 -10.74 -9.77 -29.73
N LEU A 653 -10.42 -8.78 -28.89
CA LEU A 653 -11.14 -7.50 -28.91
C LEU A 653 -11.09 -6.79 -30.27
N SER A 654 -10.06 -7.05 -31.09
CA SER A 654 -9.95 -6.55 -32.47
C SER A 654 -11.10 -7.00 -33.37
N ASP A 655 -11.73 -8.12 -33.02
CA ASP A 655 -12.75 -8.78 -33.83
C ASP A 655 -14.17 -8.48 -33.32
N ILE A 656 -14.28 -7.68 -32.24
CA ILE A 656 -15.54 -7.30 -31.62
C ILE A 656 -15.90 -5.86 -31.99
N PRO A 657 -17.15 -5.60 -32.41
CA PRO A 657 -17.64 -4.25 -32.66
C PRO A 657 -17.60 -3.33 -31.42
N VAL A 658 -16.53 -2.55 -31.26
CA VAL A 658 -16.43 -1.51 -30.22
C VAL A 658 -17.32 -0.33 -30.57
N ARG A 659 -18.20 0.08 -29.65
CA ARG A 659 -19.16 1.18 -29.84
C ARG A 659 -18.52 2.55 -29.60
N LEU A 660 -17.64 2.63 -28.60
CA LEU A 660 -16.89 3.85 -28.26
C LEU A 660 -15.55 3.47 -27.66
N SER A 661 -14.49 4.16 -28.07
CA SER A 661 -13.18 4.11 -27.42
C SER A 661 -12.85 5.49 -26.86
N ILE A 662 -12.54 5.56 -25.58
CA ILE A 662 -12.13 6.76 -24.86
C ILE A 662 -10.63 6.65 -24.56
N TYR A 663 -9.92 7.77 -24.68
CA TYR A 663 -8.47 7.85 -24.48
C TYR A 663 -8.14 8.96 -23.49
N GLY A 664 -7.13 8.73 -22.66
CA GLY A 664 -6.58 9.74 -21.78
C GLY A 664 -5.94 10.88 -22.57
N ASP A 665 -5.75 12.01 -21.92
CA ASP A 665 -5.13 13.22 -22.46
C ASP A 665 -3.70 13.44 -21.94
N MET A 666 -3.26 12.63 -20.99
CA MET A 666 -1.90 12.64 -20.44
C MET A 666 -1.13 11.37 -20.78
N ILE A 667 0.09 11.55 -21.30
CA ILE A 667 1.08 10.46 -21.47
C ILE A 667 1.42 9.93 -20.07
N PHE A 668 1.36 8.61 -19.89
CA PHE A 668 1.41 7.89 -18.60
C PHE A 668 0.20 8.11 -17.69
N GLY A 669 -0.81 8.84 -18.16
CA GLY A 669 -2.11 8.91 -17.51
C GLY A 669 -2.81 7.55 -17.56
N ARG A 670 -3.17 7.02 -16.40
CA ARG A 670 -3.73 5.66 -16.26
C ARG A 670 -5.25 5.64 -16.41
N LEU A 671 -5.78 6.32 -17.45
CA LEU A 671 -7.22 6.30 -17.72
C LEU A 671 -7.70 4.85 -17.92
N GLY A 672 -8.79 4.47 -17.25
CA GLY A 672 -9.30 3.10 -17.28
C GLY A 672 -8.78 2.19 -16.16
N THR A 673 -8.05 2.73 -15.18
CA THR A 673 -7.69 2.02 -13.93
C THR A 673 -8.88 1.75 -13.03
N THR A 674 -9.86 2.65 -13.02
CA THR A 674 -11.14 2.50 -12.33
C THR A 674 -12.25 2.94 -13.27
N ILE A 675 -13.29 2.12 -13.40
CA ILE A 675 -14.46 2.38 -14.24
C ILE A 675 -15.68 2.00 -13.41
N GLN A 676 -16.69 2.87 -13.40
CA GLN A 676 -17.96 2.60 -12.76
C GLN A 676 -19.09 3.22 -13.59
N TRP A 677 -20.11 2.44 -13.88
CA TRP A 677 -21.37 2.98 -14.38
C TRP A 677 -22.19 3.52 -13.21
N THR A 678 -22.68 4.76 -13.34
CA THR A 678 -23.64 5.32 -12.40
C THR A 678 -25.05 5.10 -12.95
N PRO A 679 -26.00 4.61 -12.14
CA PRO A 679 -27.42 4.65 -12.50
C PRO A 679 -27.84 6.10 -12.78
N ASN A 680 -28.71 6.30 -13.77
CA ASN A 680 -29.30 7.61 -14.10
C ASN A 680 -30.57 7.89 -13.30
#